data_AF-A0A9W6S000-F1
#
_entry.id   AF-A0A9W6S000-F1
#
_cell.length_a   1.000
_cell.length_b   1.000
_cell.length_c   1.000
_cell.angle_alpha   90.00
_cell.angle_beta   90.00
_cell.angle_gamma   90.00
#
_symmetry.space_group_name_H-M   'P 1'
#
loop_
_entity.id
_entity.type
_entity.pdbx_description
1 polymer ?
#
loop_
_entity_poly.entity_id
_entity_poly.type
_entity_poly.pdbx_seq_one_letter_code
_entity_poly.pdbx_strand_id
1 'polypeptide(L)'
;MTQNDPVVLRHVALRLWDRRERGEWLGPEEFHTLVEATFRLAVHPDTPPEEALVLLRRARRLDPANPKHGYHLGLLQLRHGRLTEAAEELREAGELAPTSHRIWAHLAIVQRRLDEAHVGTAGYAGAFRRRAESISGAIRAGADNPDPGPDGPDPNPHLGVTAVRLDRGGECRWSGVRDLDVEERLLGTPSERTRDWLLAELTELARLAPRRSGGTAAFAVLGVQWLLRGYPKATLRGLAEPLRAPGPAFRLLTDVLDLYDLPLAEVPARLARHEREGTLPEFLLLLLHRALLLRRPLEFPDLDAHRAARELLAAPEEPDPAQAAQCAAALMAAVRRLDPVPAERVADPVVTQPDDDAEGLLLKLEADTALFKKHDAEALDLAKALRASARTIDAGGHARLSGDLAVMEETTQALKSVVAARLADWDAVGRAEPGDLPPEEFQRRYQAVKRDLQNTMHGRTKKQLKPVKDALGKVAGGGAPEPSPATLGLRDAVRSLLDTPGPRRESGPEPPRPKAEPSGTGRELVESALAIADTAVAEVFAQAQASLADLPPGGALDLLRREVSGRAAETAYRLGRPVAARRIWSRMLAADPYDLAVLHNLAMAQTAAGDPPAAAEGWQAYLHALYALDVAAGDPCGHAAERAELHGVLAGAFGTAALAVPPPDQDEPRAREVMAVLAGTARVAAYERHLRLELLNRRVAGHGVRLRLGVSPDAPQEVREAARDRAVADARTACARLPDRIAEPFALLCERVLAEDAPPARSAAAAQAEEETHTDLVKRLFQQKRRLRALLVEDRTWCLSVYSGDVIAGLARMDTLPLDADDDATVAAVQRMDSGTDPATLIGELNRLADFACRVALNRVFDEAEGDDPLFPERFRGTGRSWARRAVSSEFLGYLDDPGIAHPQLVRDAVAIANRSREELDEASREVLERAIGTLATWSDRLRGASGPPILRAELLSVLGRHAEAYRVLDAAAEEAFAPGAGERVEEARIHIDFATDDFARAVSRVRGLLAAGETDDRRRLLATAYRGWINVAPPGPDPADIARDFASWSDPQSVRDRRFLLARATLARLKSASGAAVTAAMERLLADDPGNRVAEFQLIGNGLVAQIEELRLRERESLGPERRRHFEARRTISDQCRTRCEAYLAEPDDPDDPLAADRRKALTDLLGRLRR
;
A
#
# COMPACT_ATOMS: atom_id res chain seq x y z
N MET A 1 43.04 4.09 -39.31
CA MET A 1 41.67 4.06 -38.73
C MET A 1 41.06 5.45 -38.74
N THR A 2 40.56 5.92 -39.89
CA THR A 2 39.95 7.26 -40.07
C THR A 2 38.43 7.27 -39.90
N GLN A 3 37.75 6.12 -39.85
CA GLN A 3 36.32 6.01 -39.56
C GLN A 3 36.08 5.59 -38.10
N ASN A 4 35.32 6.41 -37.36
CA ASN A 4 34.88 6.16 -35.98
C ASN A 4 33.48 5.52 -35.97
N ASP A 5 33.25 4.55 -36.86
CA ASP A 5 31.97 3.85 -36.99
C ASP A 5 31.93 2.68 -35.98
N PRO A 6 30.92 2.61 -35.09
CA PRO A 6 30.84 1.60 -34.04
C PRO A 6 30.73 0.17 -34.60
N VAL A 7 30.13 -0.02 -35.78
CA VAL A 7 30.03 -1.34 -36.44
C VAL A 7 31.39 -1.81 -36.91
N VAL A 8 32.17 -0.92 -37.52
CA VAL A 8 33.53 -1.20 -37.99
C VAL A 8 34.46 -1.46 -36.80
N LEU A 9 34.40 -0.64 -35.75
CA LEU A 9 35.20 -0.80 -34.54
C LEU A 9 34.90 -2.14 -33.85
N ARG A 10 33.63 -2.52 -33.73
CA ARG A 10 33.20 -3.80 -33.14
C ARG A 10 33.71 -4.98 -33.96
N HIS A 11 33.60 -4.92 -35.28
CA HIS A 11 34.07 -6.01 -36.15
C HIS A 11 35.60 -6.20 -36.07
N VAL A 12 36.36 -5.10 -36.03
CA VAL A 12 37.82 -5.14 -35.87
C VAL A 12 38.22 -5.65 -34.49
N ALA A 13 37.58 -5.15 -33.43
CA ALA A 13 37.89 -5.56 -32.06
C ALA A 13 37.60 -7.05 -31.84
N LEU A 14 36.43 -7.56 -32.25
CA LEU A 14 36.06 -8.97 -32.10
C LEU A 14 37.03 -9.90 -32.84
N ARG A 15 37.34 -9.60 -34.11
CA ARG A 15 38.23 -10.44 -34.93
C ARG A 15 39.63 -10.58 -34.31
N LEU A 16 40.20 -9.48 -33.81
CA LEU A 16 41.52 -9.48 -33.19
C LEU A 16 41.48 -10.07 -31.78
N TRP A 17 40.39 -9.89 -31.05
CA TRP A 17 40.17 -10.50 -29.74
C TRP A 17 40.07 -12.03 -29.83
N ASP A 18 39.29 -12.57 -30.77
CA ASP A 18 39.13 -14.02 -30.99
C ASP A 18 40.43 -14.71 -31.38
N ARG A 19 41.29 -14.03 -32.17
CA ARG A 19 42.63 -14.53 -32.49
C ARG A 19 43.49 -14.63 -31.24
N ARG A 20 43.44 -13.61 -30.38
CA ARG A 20 44.17 -13.60 -29.10
C ARG A 20 43.67 -14.67 -28.13
N GLU A 21 42.36 -14.88 -27.99
CA GLU A 21 41.80 -15.92 -27.11
C GLU A 21 42.14 -17.33 -27.59
N ARG A 22 42.29 -17.53 -28.89
CA ARG A 22 42.83 -18.77 -29.49
C ARG A 22 44.34 -18.93 -29.33
N GLY A 23 45.01 -18.01 -28.62
CA GLY A 23 46.45 -18.04 -28.37
C GLY A 23 47.31 -17.63 -29.57
N GLU A 24 46.73 -17.05 -30.62
CA GLU A 24 47.50 -16.55 -31.76
C GLU A 24 48.28 -15.29 -31.38
N TRP A 25 49.51 -15.18 -31.90
CA TRP A 25 50.33 -13.98 -31.74
C TRP A 25 49.75 -12.83 -32.57
N LEU A 26 49.56 -11.67 -31.94
CA LEU A 26 49.20 -10.41 -32.60
C LEU A 26 50.46 -9.56 -32.75
N GLY A 27 50.71 -9.02 -33.94
CA GLY A 27 51.80 -8.07 -34.14
C GLY A 27 51.59 -6.76 -33.34
N PRO A 28 52.64 -5.93 -33.12
CA PRO A 28 52.53 -4.69 -32.34
C PRO A 28 51.44 -3.73 -32.84
N GLU A 29 51.28 -3.59 -34.16
CA GLU A 29 50.23 -2.77 -34.77
C GLU A 29 48.83 -3.35 -34.60
N GLU A 30 48.68 -4.67 -34.73
CA GLU A 30 47.42 -5.37 -34.50
C GLU A 30 47.00 -5.31 -33.02
N PHE A 31 47.97 -5.43 -32.11
CA PHE A 31 47.76 -5.29 -30.68
C PHE A 31 47.31 -3.86 -30.33
N HIS A 32 48.00 -2.84 -30.85
CA HIS A 32 47.59 -1.44 -30.65
C HIS A 32 46.20 -1.17 -31.25
N THR A 33 45.91 -1.74 -32.43
CA THR A 33 44.60 -1.65 -33.08
C THR A 33 43.50 -2.28 -32.23
N LEU A 34 43.76 -3.45 -31.62
CA LEU A 34 42.84 -4.10 -30.70
C LEU A 34 42.54 -3.22 -29.48
N VAL A 35 43.58 -2.65 -28.85
CA VAL A 35 43.46 -1.76 -27.69
C VAL A 35 42.63 -0.51 -28.06
N GLU A 36 43.02 0.20 -29.12
CA GLU A 36 42.39 1.45 -29.54
C GLU A 36 40.95 1.23 -30.04
N ALA A 37 40.68 0.15 -30.78
CA ALA A 37 39.32 -0.19 -31.22
C ALA A 37 38.40 -0.51 -30.03
N THR A 38 38.90 -1.28 -29.06
CA THR A 38 38.17 -1.62 -27.83
C THR A 38 37.86 -0.36 -27.02
N PHE A 39 38.83 0.54 -26.85
CA PHE A 39 38.65 1.82 -26.16
C PHE A 39 37.64 2.73 -26.87
N ARG A 40 37.78 2.95 -28.18
CA ARG A 40 36.88 3.81 -28.96
C ARG A 40 35.45 3.31 -28.97
N LEU A 41 35.25 1.99 -29.08
CA LEU A 41 33.92 1.38 -28.97
C LEU A 41 33.34 1.62 -27.57
N ALA A 42 34.14 1.53 -26.52
CA ALA A 42 33.69 1.73 -25.14
C ALA A 42 33.23 3.17 -24.85
N VAL A 43 33.86 4.18 -25.47
CA VAL A 43 33.52 5.60 -25.27
C VAL A 43 32.54 6.14 -26.30
N HIS A 44 32.01 5.30 -27.19
CA HIS A 44 31.02 5.68 -28.19
C HIS A 44 29.66 6.00 -27.53
N PRO A 45 28.94 7.06 -27.93
CA PRO A 45 27.65 7.42 -27.34
C PRO A 45 26.58 6.33 -27.39
N ASP A 46 26.60 5.51 -28.45
CA ASP A 46 25.63 4.43 -28.68
C ASP A 46 25.95 3.12 -27.94
N THR A 47 27.07 3.04 -27.21
CA THR A 47 27.44 1.83 -26.46
C THR A 47 26.74 1.82 -25.10
N PRO A 48 25.97 0.78 -24.75
CA PRO A 48 25.32 0.66 -23.45
C PRO A 48 26.32 0.75 -22.30
N PRO A 49 25.97 1.36 -21.14
CA PRO A 49 26.92 1.60 -20.05
C PRO A 49 27.57 0.34 -19.48
N GLU A 50 26.83 -0.76 -19.40
CA GLU A 50 27.34 -2.05 -18.93
C GLU A 50 28.38 -2.64 -19.90
N GLU A 51 28.13 -2.51 -21.20
CA GLU A 51 29.06 -2.94 -22.23
C GLU A 51 30.31 -2.06 -22.25
N ALA A 52 30.14 -0.74 -22.14
CA ALA A 52 31.24 0.22 -22.03
C ALA A 52 32.18 -0.11 -20.85
N LEU A 53 31.63 -0.51 -19.71
CA LEU A 53 32.39 -0.92 -18.53
C LEU A 53 33.27 -2.15 -18.81
N VAL A 54 32.70 -3.17 -19.48
CA VAL A 54 33.43 -4.39 -19.87
C VAL A 54 34.54 -4.05 -20.86
N LEU A 55 34.24 -3.24 -21.87
CA LEU A 55 35.21 -2.85 -22.90
C LEU A 55 36.34 -1.98 -22.31
N LEU A 56 36.06 -1.03 -21.43
CA LEU A 56 37.09 -0.22 -20.75
C LEU A 56 37.99 -1.09 -19.86
N ARG A 57 37.43 -2.04 -19.11
CA ARG A 57 38.23 -3.01 -18.33
C ARG A 57 39.10 -3.88 -19.23
N ARG A 58 38.59 -4.30 -20.38
CA ARG A 58 39.35 -5.03 -21.40
C ARG A 58 40.51 -4.18 -21.92
N ALA A 59 40.24 -2.95 -22.38
CA ALA A 59 41.28 -2.03 -22.86
C ALA A 59 42.36 -1.78 -21.78
N ARG A 60 41.95 -1.59 -20.53
CA ARG A 60 42.87 -1.43 -19.39
C ARG A 60 43.74 -2.67 -19.13
N ARG A 61 43.19 -3.88 -19.24
CA ARG A 61 43.98 -5.13 -19.13
C ARG A 61 44.98 -5.28 -20.26
N LEU A 62 44.63 -4.80 -21.46
CA LEU A 62 45.52 -4.87 -22.61
C LEU A 62 46.65 -3.84 -22.54
N ASP A 63 46.36 -2.66 -22.02
CA ASP A 63 47.29 -1.54 -21.89
C ASP A 63 47.08 -0.82 -20.54
N PRO A 64 47.71 -1.34 -19.46
CA PRO A 64 47.55 -0.80 -18.10
C PRO A 64 48.22 0.56 -17.87
N ALA A 65 49.19 0.93 -18.71
CA ALA A 65 49.98 2.16 -18.56
C ALA A 65 49.30 3.39 -19.18
N ASN A 66 48.19 3.20 -19.89
CA ASN A 66 47.50 4.28 -20.57
C ASN A 66 46.44 4.94 -19.67
N PRO A 67 46.64 6.21 -19.28
CA PRO A 67 45.78 6.92 -18.33
C PRO A 67 44.35 7.12 -18.86
N LYS A 68 44.12 7.04 -20.18
CA LYS A 68 42.78 7.21 -20.77
C LYS A 68 41.81 6.14 -20.29
N HIS A 69 42.28 4.90 -20.12
CA HIS A 69 41.42 3.78 -19.72
C HIS A 69 40.90 3.98 -18.30
N GLY A 70 41.78 4.25 -17.33
CA GLY A 70 41.41 4.56 -15.95
C GLY A 70 40.55 5.82 -15.84
N TYR A 71 40.89 6.87 -16.60
CA TYR A 71 40.11 8.11 -16.62
C TYR A 71 38.65 7.87 -17.06
N HIS A 72 38.44 7.20 -18.20
CA HIS A 72 37.08 6.94 -18.71
C HIS A 72 36.32 5.92 -17.87
N LEU A 73 37.01 4.96 -17.25
CA LEU A 73 36.42 4.01 -16.30
C LEU A 73 35.92 4.74 -15.04
N GLY A 74 36.73 5.64 -14.47
CA GLY A 74 36.33 6.48 -13.35
C GLY A 74 35.16 7.42 -13.68
N LEU A 75 35.10 8.00 -14.89
CA LEU A 75 33.93 8.78 -15.32
C LEU A 75 32.65 7.96 -15.38
N LEU A 76 32.72 6.74 -15.91
CA LEU A 76 31.57 5.85 -16.02
C LEU A 76 31.05 5.46 -14.63
N GLN A 77 31.96 5.12 -13.72
CA GLN A 77 31.62 4.80 -12.33
C GLN A 77 31.01 5.99 -11.58
N LEU A 78 31.56 7.20 -11.78
CA LEU A 78 31.01 8.44 -11.24
C LEU A 78 29.57 8.69 -11.70
N ARG A 79 29.26 8.46 -12.99
CA ARG A 79 27.89 8.58 -13.53
C ARG A 79 26.91 7.59 -12.90
N HIS A 80 27.40 6.41 -12.49
CA HIS A 80 26.60 5.38 -11.82
C HIS A 80 26.61 5.50 -10.28
N GLY A 81 27.14 6.59 -9.71
CA GLY A 81 27.14 6.81 -8.27
C GLY A 81 28.11 5.91 -7.49
N ARG A 82 29.02 5.20 -8.16
CA ARG A 82 30.06 4.37 -7.53
C ARG A 82 31.27 5.21 -7.18
N LEU A 83 31.11 6.01 -6.12
CA LEU A 83 32.01 7.12 -5.81
C LEU A 83 33.40 6.65 -5.36
N THR A 84 33.49 5.57 -4.59
CA THR A 84 34.77 5.04 -4.09
C THR A 84 35.61 4.49 -5.24
N GLU A 85 35.02 3.65 -6.07
CA GLU A 85 35.69 3.07 -7.24
C GLU A 85 36.09 4.19 -8.23
N ALA A 86 35.21 5.18 -8.45
CA ALA A 86 35.54 6.31 -9.31
C ALA A 86 36.74 7.10 -8.81
N ALA A 87 36.88 7.27 -7.48
CA ALA A 87 38.02 7.96 -6.88
C ALA A 87 39.32 7.18 -7.09
N GLU A 88 39.28 5.86 -6.93
CA GLU A 88 40.44 4.98 -7.14
C GLU A 88 40.91 5.02 -8.60
N GLU A 89 39.98 4.83 -9.55
CA GLU A 89 40.27 4.84 -11.00
C GLU A 89 40.84 6.18 -11.48
N LEU A 90 40.28 7.30 -10.99
CA LEU A 90 40.75 8.64 -11.35
C LEU A 90 42.10 8.97 -10.69
N ARG A 91 42.34 8.49 -9.47
CA ARG A 91 43.65 8.65 -8.80
C ARG A 91 44.73 7.92 -9.58
N GLU A 92 44.51 6.65 -9.92
CA GLU A 92 45.46 5.85 -10.69
C GLU A 92 45.71 6.45 -12.09
N ALA A 93 44.67 6.94 -12.75
CA ALA A 93 44.83 7.67 -14.01
C ALA A 93 45.63 8.98 -13.84
N GLY A 94 45.48 9.66 -12.70
CA GLY A 94 46.21 10.86 -12.34
C GLY A 94 47.68 10.59 -12.05
N GLU A 95 48.01 9.46 -11.43
CA GLU A 95 49.39 9.00 -11.20
C GLU A 95 50.11 8.69 -12.53
N LEU A 96 49.38 8.13 -13.51
CA LEU A 96 49.89 7.90 -14.87
C LEU A 96 49.99 9.19 -15.71
N ALA A 97 49.22 10.23 -15.37
CA ALA A 97 49.22 11.51 -16.07
C ALA A 97 49.10 12.72 -15.11
N PRO A 98 50.15 12.99 -14.31
CA PRO A 98 50.08 13.97 -13.22
C PRO A 98 49.81 15.40 -13.72
N THR A 99 50.23 15.74 -14.93
CA THR A 99 50.03 17.07 -15.54
C THR A 99 48.62 17.30 -16.09
N SER A 100 47.75 16.28 -16.08
CA SER A 100 46.38 16.36 -16.60
C SER A 100 45.42 16.95 -15.58
N HIS A 101 45.28 18.28 -15.59
CA HIS A 101 44.31 18.98 -14.73
C HIS A 101 42.87 18.46 -14.89
N ARG A 102 42.52 17.91 -16.06
CA ARG A 102 41.20 17.32 -16.30
C ARG A 102 40.95 16.10 -15.42
N ILE A 103 41.93 15.21 -15.25
CA ILE A 103 41.76 14.00 -14.42
C ILE A 103 41.60 14.42 -12.96
N TRP A 104 42.48 15.29 -12.47
CA TRP A 104 42.44 15.82 -11.11
C TRP A 104 41.17 16.59 -10.80
N ALA A 105 40.63 17.35 -11.76
CA ALA A 105 39.36 18.02 -11.57
C ALA A 105 38.20 17.03 -11.38
N HIS A 106 38.16 15.93 -12.15
CA HIS A 106 37.14 14.91 -11.95
C HIS A 106 37.35 14.19 -10.61
N LEU A 107 38.59 13.97 -10.17
CA LEU A 107 38.85 13.45 -8.83
C LEU A 107 38.31 14.41 -7.77
N ALA A 108 38.53 15.73 -7.91
CA ALA A 108 37.96 16.73 -7.00
C ALA A 108 36.42 16.67 -6.96
N ILE A 109 35.74 16.46 -8.10
CA ILE A 109 34.28 16.26 -8.14
C ILE A 109 33.87 15.01 -7.35
N VAL A 110 34.58 13.89 -7.54
CA VAL A 110 34.30 12.65 -6.79
C VAL A 110 34.48 12.86 -5.28
N GLN A 111 35.56 13.55 -4.88
CA GLN A 111 35.82 13.89 -3.48
C GLN A 111 34.70 14.76 -2.89
N ARG A 112 34.12 15.70 -3.66
CA ARG A 112 32.95 16.49 -3.21
C ARG A 112 31.72 15.60 -3.01
N ARG A 113 31.40 14.70 -3.95
CA ARG A 113 30.27 13.76 -3.79
C ARG A 113 30.47 12.78 -2.63
N LEU A 114 31.71 12.36 -2.39
CA LEU A 114 32.06 11.58 -1.20
C LEU A 114 31.83 12.40 0.07
N ASP A 115 32.17 13.69 0.10
CA ASP A 115 31.83 14.57 1.23
C ASP A 115 30.32 14.58 1.49
N GLU A 116 29.52 14.85 0.47
CA GLU A 116 28.05 14.89 0.55
C GLU A 116 27.46 13.59 1.13
N ALA A 117 27.96 12.42 0.69
CA ALA A 117 27.52 11.12 1.19
C ALA A 117 27.90 10.84 2.66
N HIS A 118 28.90 11.53 3.20
CA HIS A 118 29.41 11.33 4.57
C HIS A 118 29.02 12.46 5.53
N VAL A 119 28.52 13.61 5.05
CA VAL A 119 28.00 14.67 5.91
C VAL A 119 26.88 14.11 6.80
N GLY A 120 27.01 14.31 8.12
CA GLY A 120 26.06 13.79 9.11
C GLY A 120 26.41 12.42 9.70
N THR A 121 27.43 11.73 9.17
CA THR A 121 27.95 10.49 9.79
C THR A 121 28.80 10.80 11.02
N ALA A 122 28.66 10.01 12.08
CA ALA A 122 29.39 10.22 13.33
C ALA A 122 30.90 10.06 13.11
N GLY A 123 31.68 11.10 13.45
CA GLY A 123 33.15 11.10 13.34
C GLY A 123 33.72 11.63 12.02
N TYR A 124 32.88 11.95 11.02
CA TYR A 124 33.36 12.56 9.77
C TYR A 124 33.63 14.07 9.93
N ALA A 125 34.84 14.50 9.61
CA ALA A 125 35.31 15.88 9.81
C ALA A 125 35.61 16.64 8.50
N GLY A 126 34.92 16.32 7.39
CA GLY A 126 35.07 17.04 6.11
C GLY A 126 36.39 16.77 5.40
N ALA A 127 36.97 15.58 5.55
CA ALA A 127 38.26 15.23 4.96
C ALA A 127 38.22 15.25 3.42
N PHE A 128 37.14 14.77 2.81
CA PHE A 128 36.99 14.77 1.36
C PHE A 128 36.79 16.18 0.80
N ARG A 129 36.06 17.06 1.49
CA ARG A 129 35.95 18.49 1.13
C ARG A 129 37.30 19.18 1.07
N ARG A 130 38.11 19.05 2.14
CA ARG A 130 39.45 19.66 2.19
C ARG A 130 40.34 19.16 1.06
N ARG A 131 40.26 17.87 0.73
CA ARG A 131 41.01 17.30 -0.40
C ARG A 131 40.54 17.87 -1.73
N ALA A 132 39.23 17.95 -1.96
CA ALA A 132 38.68 18.55 -3.18
C ALA A 132 39.09 20.02 -3.36
N GLU A 133 39.04 20.82 -2.28
CA GLU A 133 39.46 22.22 -2.27
C GLU A 133 40.96 22.38 -2.57
N SER A 134 41.79 21.53 -1.99
CA SER A 134 43.24 21.50 -2.23
C SER A 134 43.55 21.23 -3.72
N ILE A 135 42.96 20.17 -4.28
CA ILE A 135 43.14 19.79 -5.69
C ILE A 135 42.67 20.91 -6.62
N SER A 136 41.48 21.47 -6.35
CA SER A 136 40.91 22.55 -7.18
C SER A 136 41.75 23.83 -7.10
N GLY A 137 42.28 24.17 -5.92
CA GLY A 137 43.22 25.27 -5.71
C GLY A 137 44.52 25.09 -6.50
N ALA A 138 45.12 23.90 -6.46
CA ALA A 138 46.34 23.59 -7.19
C ALA A 138 46.13 23.62 -8.72
N ILE A 139 45.00 23.13 -9.22
CA ILE A 139 44.63 23.23 -10.65
C ILE A 139 44.51 24.70 -11.09
N ARG A 140 43.91 25.56 -10.26
CA ARG A 140 43.77 27.00 -10.56
C ARG A 140 45.13 27.71 -10.59
N ALA A 141 46.03 27.34 -9.69
CA ALA A 141 47.41 27.84 -9.66
C ALA A 141 48.31 27.29 -10.80
N GLY A 142 47.78 26.37 -11.62
CA GLY A 142 48.53 25.81 -12.74
C GLY A 142 49.57 24.76 -12.34
N ALA A 143 49.35 24.06 -11.22
CA ALA A 143 50.29 23.07 -10.69
C ALA A 143 50.40 21.83 -11.59
N ASP A 144 51.63 21.39 -11.87
CA ASP A 144 51.91 20.21 -12.69
C ASP A 144 51.53 18.88 -12.02
N ASN A 145 51.32 18.86 -10.70
CA ASN A 145 50.76 17.73 -9.96
C ASN A 145 49.85 18.25 -8.82
N PRO A 146 48.53 18.39 -9.07
CA PRO A 146 47.56 18.93 -8.12
C PRO A 146 47.33 18.11 -6.83
N ASP A 147 47.69 16.82 -6.80
CA ASP A 147 47.54 15.95 -5.62
C ASP A 147 48.75 15.01 -5.51
N PRO A 148 49.87 15.44 -4.91
CA PRO A 148 51.07 14.63 -4.81
C PRO A 148 50.95 13.42 -3.85
N GLY A 149 49.80 13.20 -3.21
CA GLY A 149 49.63 12.18 -2.18
C GLY A 149 50.31 12.54 -0.85
N PRO A 150 50.13 11.72 0.20
CA PRO A 150 50.68 11.97 1.53
C PRO A 150 52.22 11.83 1.62
N ASP A 151 52.87 11.20 0.65
CA ASP A 151 54.31 10.87 0.71
C ASP A 151 55.26 11.90 0.03
N GLY A 152 54.74 13.06 -0.40
CA GLY A 152 55.58 14.11 -0.99
C GLY A 152 56.09 13.77 -2.40
N PRO A 153 56.89 14.65 -3.04
CA PRO A 153 57.12 14.60 -4.47
C PRO A 153 58.21 13.57 -4.81
N ASP A 154 57.81 12.37 -5.24
CA ASP A 154 58.65 11.53 -6.11
C ASP A 154 57.74 10.68 -7.03
N PRO A 155 57.86 10.80 -8.37
CA PRO A 155 57.09 9.96 -9.28
C PRO A 155 57.48 8.50 -9.07
N ASN A 156 56.47 7.64 -9.01
CA ASN A 156 56.59 6.19 -8.89
C ASN A 156 57.84 5.64 -9.66
N PRO A 157 58.87 5.13 -8.96
CA PRO A 157 60.15 4.72 -9.60
C PRO A 157 60.01 3.58 -10.61
N HIS A 158 58.86 2.90 -10.62
CA HIS A 158 58.61 1.73 -11.45
C HIS A 158 58.31 2.04 -12.92
N LEU A 159 58.23 3.32 -13.34
CA LEU A 159 57.94 3.68 -14.74
C LEU A 159 59.01 4.52 -15.44
N GLY A 160 60.05 5.01 -14.76
CA GLY A 160 61.20 5.66 -15.41
C GLY A 160 60.92 6.93 -16.25
N VAL A 161 59.73 7.52 -16.14
CA VAL A 161 59.36 8.76 -16.86
C VAL A 161 59.47 9.96 -15.93
N THR A 162 60.55 10.73 -16.04
CA THR A 162 60.61 12.09 -15.49
C THR A 162 59.61 12.96 -16.24
N ALA A 163 58.58 13.47 -15.55
CA ALA A 163 57.58 14.34 -16.14
C ALA A 163 58.25 15.60 -16.71
N VAL A 164 58.34 15.69 -18.05
CA VAL A 164 58.83 16.88 -18.73
C VAL A 164 57.87 18.03 -18.45
N ARG A 165 58.39 19.13 -17.91
CA ARG A 165 57.62 20.36 -17.69
C ARG A 165 57.02 20.82 -19.01
N LEU A 166 55.69 20.92 -19.09
CA LEU A 166 55.01 21.44 -20.28
C LEU A 166 55.27 22.96 -20.40
N ASP A 167 55.26 23.48 -21.63
CA ASP A 167 55.62 24.85 -22.05
C ASP A 167 54.75 26.00 -21.43
N ARG A 168 53.85 25.66 -20.49
CA ARG A 168 52.93 26.58 -19.78
C ARG A 168 52.78 26.15 -18.31
N GLY A 169 53.88 26.14 -17.56
CA GLY A 169 53.85 25.92 -16.11
C GLY A 169 53.30 27.16 -15.39
N GLY A 170 52.36 26.97 -14.45
CA GLY A 170 51.71 28.07 -13.71
C GLY A 170 50.42 28.61 -14.33
N GLU A 171 49.96 28.05 -15.46
CA GLU A 171 48.65 28.36 -16.06
C GLU A 171 47.63 27.23 -15.83
N CYS A 172 46.38 27.59 -15.55
CA CYS A 172 45.29 26.62 -15.43
C CYS A 172 44.93 26.03 -16.81
N ARG A 173 45.29 24.75 -17.02
CA ARG A 173 45.06 24.02 -18.29
C ARG A 173 43.63 23.48 -18.47
N TRP A 174 42.79 23.58 -17.44
CA TRP A 174 41.38 23.19 -17.50
C TRP A 174 40.54 24.20 -16.72
N SER A 175 40.08 25.24 -17.44
CA SER A 175 39.29 26.34 -16.86
C SER A 175 37.90 25.92 -16.36
N GLY A 176 37.45 24.70 -16.68
CA GLY A 176 36.22 24.09 -16.16
C GLY A 176 36.15 24.02 -14.63
N VAL A 177 37.31 24.06 -13.94
CA VAL A 177 37.37 24.09 -12.47
C VAL A 177 36.69 25.33 -11.89
N ARG A 178 36.74 26.46 -12.62
CA ARG A 178 36.12 27.71 -12.18
C ARG A 178 34.60 27.64 -12.25
N ASP A 179 34.05 26.99 -13.28
CA ASP A 179 32.59 26.81 -13.40
C ASP A 179 32.04 25.99 -12.22
N LEU A 180 32.73 24.92 -11.84
CA LEU A 180 32.37 24.06 -10.71
C LEU A 180 32.43 24.81 -9.36
N ASP A 181 33.47 25.61 -9.15
CA ASP A 181 33.62 26.39 -7.91
C ASP A 181 32.54 27.48 -7.79
N VAL A 182 32.18 28.12 -8.91
CA VAL A 182 31.11 29.11 -8.97
C VAL A 182 29.75 28.46 -8.72
N GLU A 183 29.46 27.34 -9.38
CA GLU A 183 28.22 26.58 -9.18
C GLU A 183 28.04 26.18 -7.71
N GLU A 184 29.07 25.60 -7.07
CA GLU A 184 29.02 25.21 -5.66
C GLU A 184 28.71 26.38 -4.73
N ARG A 185 29.35 27.52 -4.95
CA ARG A 185 29.15 28.70 -4.10
C ARG A 185 27.80 29.37 -4.34
N LEU A 186 27.26 29.28 -5.56
CA LEU A 186 25.89 29.69 -5.87
C LEU A 186 24.85 28.79 -5.17
N LEU A 187 25.18 27.57 -4.76
CA LEU A 187 24.28 26.74 -3.95
C LEU A 187 24.16 27.22 -2.49
N GLY A 188 25.12 28.00 -2.00
CA GLY A 188 25.11 28.55 -0.64
C GLY A 188 24.15 29.72 -0.42
N THR A 189 24.04 30.16 0.84
CA THR A 189 23.24 31.35 1.18
C THR A 189 23.87 32.61 0.57
N PRO A 190 23.10 33.44 -0.15
CA PRO A 190 23.62 34.65 -0.78
C PRO A 190 24.10 35.65 0.27
N SER A 191 25.30 36.20 0.07
CA SER A 191 25.92 37.21 0.94
C SER A 191 26.78 38.16 0.11
N GLU A 192 27.07 39.35 0.63
CA GLU A 192 27.98 40.33 -0.02
C GLU A 192 29.37 39.72 -0.25
N ARG A 193 29.91 38.98 0.74
CA ARG A 193 31.21 38.30 0.62
C ARG A 193 31.22 37.26 -0.49
N THR A 194 30.14 36.47 -0.60
CA THR A 194 30.02 35.47 -1.66
C THR A 194 29.83 36.15 -3.02
N ARG A 195 29.02 37.22 -3.11
CA ARG A 195 28.81 38.03 -4.32
C ARG A 195 30.15 38.52 -4.87
N ASP A 196 30.99 39.13 -4.04
CA ASP A 196 32.24 39.75 -4.49
C ASP A 196 33.24 38.71 -5.02
N TRP A 197 33.30 37.55 -4.36
CA TRP A 197 34.11 36.45 -4.88
C TRP A 197 33.57 35.92 -6.21
N LEU A 198 32.25 35.69 -6.29
CA LEU A 198 31.61 35.19 -7.51
C LEU A 198 31.74 36.18 -8.67
N LEU A 199 31.69 37.47 -8.39
CA LEU A 199 31.91 38.53 -9.38
C LEU A 199 33.30 38.43 -10.02
N ALA A 200 34.35 38.26 -9.22
CA ALA A 200 35.71 38.11 -9.74
C ALA A 200 35.84 36.88 -10.65
N GLU A 201 35.24 35.75 -10.27
CA GLU A 201 35.29 34.52 -11.05
C GLU A 201 34.41 34.56 -12.30
N LEU A 202 33.19 35.10 -12.20
CA LEU A 202 32.30 35.30 -13.35
C LEU A 202 32.91 36.28 -14.36
N THR A 203 33.66 37.29 -13.92
CA THR A 203 34.40 38.20 -14.81
C THR A 203 35.44 37.44 -15.64
N GLU A 204 36.23 36.57 -15.00
CA GLU A 204 37.19 35.72 -15.72
C GLU A 204 36.49 34.69 -16.62
N LEU A 205 35.39 34.10 -16.18
CA LEU A 205 34.60 33.17 -17.00
C LEU A 205 34.02 33.87 -18.23
N ALA A 206 33.53 35.10 -18.10
CA ALA A 206 33.07 35.91 -19.22
C ALA A 206 34.21 36.18 -20.23
N ARG A 207 35.42 36.50 -19.74
CA ARG A 207 36.60 36.70 -20.60
C ARG A 207 37.03 35.42 -21.33
N LEU A 208 36.92 34.26 -20.66
CA LEU A 208 37.33 32.97 -21.21
C LEU A 208 36.28 32.33 -22.12
N ALA A 209 34.99 32.65 -21.93
CA ALA A 209 33.88 31.99 -22.60
C ALA A 209 33.98 31.97 -24.14
N PRO A 210 34.36 33.06 -24.85
CA PRO A 210 34.51 33.03 -26.31
C PRO A 210 35.59 32.07 -26.81
N ARG A 211 36.57 31.72 -25.95
CA ARG A 211 37.71 30.86 -26.28
C ARG A 211 37.46 29.38 -25.93
N ARG A 212 36.31 29.07 -25.32
CA ARG A 212 35.96 27.73 -24.83
C ARG A 212 34.79 27.18 -25.63
N SER A 213 34.90 25.95 -26.10
CA SER A 213 33.74 25.23 -26.64
C SER A 213 32.65 25.13 -25.56
N GLY A 214 31.46 25.66 -25.84
CA GLY A 214 30.35 25.74 -24.87
C GLY A 214 30.50 26.78 -23.76
N GLY A 215 31.52 27.65 -23.79
CA GLY A 215 31.80 28.62 -22.72
C GLY A 215 30.66 29.61 -22.47
N THR A 216 30.03 30.13 -23.52
CA THR A 216 28.86 31.03 -23.42
C THR A 216 27.65 30.32 -22.80
N ALA A 217 27.47 29.02 -23.07
CA ALA A 217 26.40 28.23 -22.47
C ALA A 217 26.62 27.99 -20.97
N ALA A 218 27.85 27.64 -20.58
CA ALA A 218 28.22 27.52 -19.17
C ALA A 218 28.00 28.83 -18.41
N PHE A 219 28.45 29.95 -18.98
CA PHE A 219 28.23 31.27 -18.39
C PHE A 219 26.74 31.62 -18.26
N ALA A 220 25.94 31.35 -19.29
CA ALA A 220 24.50 31.61 -19.25
C ALA A 220 23.80 30.81 -18.13
N VAL A 221 24.16 29.54 -17.93
CA VAL A 221 23.62 28.72 -16.83
C VAL A 221 23.99 29.30 -15.47
N LEU A 222 25.26 29.66 -15.26
CA LEU A 222 25.72 30.28 -14.01
C LEU A 222 25.06 31.66 -13.77
N GLY A 223 24.84 32.43 -14.83
CA GLY A 223 24.12 33.70 -14.79
C GLY A 223 22.65 33.54 -14.39
N VAL A 224 21.96 32.54 -14.94
CA VAL A 224 20.59 32.22 -14.53
C VAL A 224 20.55 31.77 -13.06
N GLN A 225 21.51 30.95 -12.62
CA GLN A 225 21.62 30.56 -11.21
C GLN A 225 21.87 31.76 -10.29
N TRP A 226 22.74 32.69 -10.70
CA TRP A 226 23.00 33.96 -10.01
C TRP A 226 21.69 34.74 -9.77
N LEU A 227 20.85 34.89 -10.79
CA LEU A 227 19.55 35.56 -10.67
C LEU A 227 18.59 34.80 -9.74
N LEU A 228 18.44 33.48 -9.92
CA LEU A 228 17.54 32.66 -9.11
C LEU A 228 17.93 32.61 -7.63
N ARG A 229 19.20 32.87 -7.30
CA ARG A 229 19.71 32.98 -5.92
C ARG A 229 19.55 34.37 -5.32
N GLY A 230 19.10 35.35 -6.12
CA GLY A 230 18.82 36.71 -5.72
C GLY A 230 20.06 37.60 -5.67
N TYR A 231 21.06 37.33 -6.51
CA TYR A 231 22.15 38.27 -6.72
C TYR A 231 21.76 39.33 -7.77
N PRO A 232 22.43 40.50 -7.78
CA PRO A 232 22.00 41.66 -8.58
C PRO A 232 21.98 41.41 -10.09
N LYS A 233 20.88 41.76 -10.76
CA LYS A 233 20.76 41.61 -12.22
C LYS A 233 21.62 42.60 -13.00
N ALA A 234 21.84 43.81 -12.46
CA ALA A 234 22.64 44.85 -13.11
C ALA A 234 24.10 44.43 -13.27
N THR A 235 24.69 43.88 -12.20
CA THR A 235 26.01 43.25 -12.24
C THR A 235 26.11 42.19 -13.34
N LEU A 236 25.17 41.25 -13.40
CA LEU A 236 25.20 40.17 -14.40
C LEU A 236 25.07 40.70 -15.83
N ARG A 237 24.23 41.73 -16.06
CA ARG A 237 24.11 42.38 -17.37
C ARG A 237 25.43 42.99 -17.82
N GLY A 238 26.17 43.63 -16.92
CA GLY A 238 27.52 44.14 -17.20
C GLY A 238 28.51 43.03 -17.57
N LEU A 239 28.46 41.89 -16.88
CA LEU A 239 29.32 40.74 -17.17
C LEU A 239 28.95 40.00 -18.46
N ALA A 240 27.69 40.07 -18.88
CA ALA A 240 27.22 39.46 -20.13
C ALA A 240 27.58 40.29 -21.37
N GLU A 241 27.84 41.60 -21.20
CA GLU A 241 28.14 42.53 -22.29
C GLU A 241 29.30 42.08 -23.22
N PRO A 242 30.45 41.58 -22.72
CA PRO A 242 31.54 41.11 -23.57
C PRO A 242 31.23 39.82 -24.33
N LEU A 243 30.14 39.13 -23.98
CA LEU A 243 29.74 37.83 -24.55
C LEU A 243 28.79 37.96 -25.73
N ARG A 244 28.45 39.18 -26.18
CA ARG A 244 27.52 39.51 -27.28
C ARG A 244 27.88 38.84 -28.61
N ALA A 245 27.71 37.52 -28.66
CA ALA A 245 27.81 36.67 -29.82
C ALA A 245 26.42 36.06 -30.04
N PRO A 246 25.84 36.18 -31.25
CA PRO A 246 24.50 35.66 -31.52
C PRO A 246 24.49 34.12 -31.36
N GLY A 247 23.75 33.64 -30.36
CA GLY A 247 23.64 32.21 -30.06
C GLY A 247 22.48 31.90 -29.10
N PRO A 248 22.00 30.66 -29.05
CA PRO A 248 20.86 30.26 -28.23
C PRO A 248 21.07 30.49 -26.72
N ALA A 249 22.28 30.25 -26.22
CA ALA A 249 22.61 30.46 -24.80
C ALA A 249 22.54 31.94 -24.37
N PHE A 250 23.04 32.84 -25.21
CA PHE A 250 22.99 34.27 -24.94
C PHE A 250 21.56 34.80 -25.00
N ARG A 251 20.77 34.37 -26.00
CA ARG A 251 19.34 34.71 -26.10
C ARG A 251 18.56 34.26 -24.87
N LEU A 252 18.76 33.03 -24.41
CA LEU A 252 18.14 32.53 -23.18
C LEU A 252 18.48 33.41 -21.97
N LEU A 253 19.76 33.77 -21.78
CA LEU A 253 20.17 34.64 -20.68
C LEU A 253 19.52 36.03 -20.77
N THR A 254 19.43 36.60 -21.98
CA THR A 254 18.77 37.89 -22.22
C THR A 254 17.27 37.81 -21.94
N ASP A 255 16.58 36.78 -22.42
CA ASP A 255 15.14 36.56 -22.16
C ASP A 255 14.87 36.46 -20.65
N VAL A 256 15.75 35.78 -19.90
CA VAL A 256 15.66 35.72 -18.44
C VAL A 256 15.92 37.07 -17.77
N LEU A 257 16.93 37.83 -18.21
CA LEU A 257 17.20 39.17 -17.68
C LEU A 257 16.02 40.12 -17.93
N ASP A 258 15.42 40.04 -19.12
CA ASP A 258 14.26 40.85 -19.49
C ASP A 258 13.04 40.53 -18.60
N LEU A 259 12.85 39.25 -18.22
CA LEU A 259 11.81 38.86 -17.26
C LEU A 259 12.03 39.49 -15.87
N TYR A 260 13.28 39.67 -15.43
CA TYR A 260 13.62 40.32 -14.16
C TYR A 260 13.45 41.85 -14.20
N ASP A 261 13.35 42.45 -15.38
CA ASP A 261 13.12 43.90 -15.56
C ASP A 261 11.65 44.28 -15.74
N LEU A 262 10.81 43.31 -16.10
CA LEU A 262 9.38 43.56 -16.29
C LEU A 262 8.69 43.88 -14.95
N PRO A 263 7.65 44.75 -14.97
CA PRO A 263 6.71 44.86 -13.87
C PRO A 263 6.11 43.49 -13.56
N LEU A 264 6.01 43.12 -12.28
CA LEU A 264 5.56 41.78 -11.85
C LEU A 264 4.18 41.39 -12.39
N ALA A 265 3.31 42.37 -12.65
CA ALA A 265 1.99 42.12 -13.25
C ALA A 265 2.05 41.63 -14.70
N GLU A 266 3.13 41.94 -15.43
CA GLU A 266 3.32 41.56 -16.84
C GLU A 266 4.10 40.24 -17.01
N VAL A 267 4.80 39.80 -15.97
CA VAL A 267 5.62 38.58 -15.98
C VAL A 267 4.80 37.31 -16.33
N PRO A 268 3.58 37.07 -15.79
CA PRO A 268 2.79 35.89 -16.14
C PRO A 268 2.52 35.77 -17.64
N ALA A 269 2.05 36.85 -18.25
CA ALA A 269 1.76 36.89 -19.68
C ALA A 269 3.02 36.66 -20.54
N ARG A 270 4.18 37.13 -20.08
CA ARG A 270 5.46 36.89 -20.75
C ARG A 270 5.92 35.44 -20.64
N LEU A 271 5.79 34.82 -19.47
CA LEU A 271 6.09 33.39 -19.28
C LEU A 271 5.20 32.51 -20.15
N ALA A 272 3.89 32.79 -20.21
CA ALA A 272 2.92 32.09 -21.07
C ALA A 272 3.26 32.19 -22.57
N ARG A 273 3.92 33.28 -22.98
CA ARG A 273 4.40 33.44 -24.36
C ARG A 273 5.63 32.57 -24.62
N HIS A 274 6.61 32.59 -23.73
CA HIS A 274 7.84 31.79 -23.87
C HIS A 274 7.56 30.28 -23.91
N GLU A 275 6.55 29.82 -23.19
CA GLU A 275 6.08 28.43 -23.26
C GLU A 275 5.50 28.10 -24.65
N ARG A 276 4.53 28.89 -25.14
CA ARG A 276 3.90 28.69 -26.45
C ARG A 276 4.88 28.75 -27.62
N GLU A 277 5.89 29.61 -27.51
CA GLU A 277 6.92 29.78 -28.54
C GLU A 277 8.10 28.80 -28.38
N GLY A 278 8.18 28.05 -27.27
CA GLY A 278 9.26 27.11 -26.99
C GLY A 278 10.64 27.76 -26.84
N THR A 279 10.70 29.04 -26.48
CA THR A 279 11.96 29.81 -26.41
C THR A 279 12.74 29.56 -25.12
N LEU A 280 12.05 29.20 -24.03
CA LEU A 280 12.66 28.84 -22.75
C LEU A 280 12.31 27.38 -22.40
N PRO A 281 13.24 26.60 -21.81
CA PRO A 281 12.94 25.26 -21.33
C PRO A 281 11.84 25.26 -20.24
N GLU A 282 10.99 24.25 -20.27
CA GLU A 282 9.84 24.13 -19.36
C GLU A 282 10.23 24.15 -17.88
N PHE A 283 11.31 23.43 -17.51
CA PHE A 283 11.86 23.47 -16.16
C PHE A 283 12.33 24.87 -15.73
N LEU A 284 12.86 25.66 -16.65
CA LEU A 284 13.29 27.03 -16.34
C LEU A 284 12.09 27.96 -16.13
N LEU A 285 11.03 27.80 -16.92
CA LEU A 285 9.76 28.53 -16.72
C LEU A 285 9.20 28.28 -15.32
N LEU A 286 9.23 27.03 -14.85
CA LEU A 286 8.84 26.66 -13.48
C LEU A 286 9.66 27.40 -12.42
N LEU A 287 10.99 27.37 -12.55
CA LEU A 287 11.89 28.03 -11.60
C LEU A 287 11.69 29.55 -11.59
N LEU A 288 11.51 30.17 -12.75
CA LEU A 288 11.30 31.62 -12.88
C LEU A 288 9.95 32.04 -12.32
N HIS A 289 8.88 31.28 -12.60
CA HIS A 289 7.58 31.53 -12.00
C HIS A 289 7.66 31.48 -10.47
N ARG A 290 8.33 30.45 -9.92
CA ARG A 290 8.52 30.32 -8.48
C ARG A 290 9.34 31.48 -7.91
N ALA A 291 10.44 31.85 -8.56
CA ALA A 291 11.35 32.89 -8.07
C ALA A 291 10.76 34.32 -8.13
N LEU A 292 9.97 34.63 -9.16
CA LEU A 292 9.45 35.98 -9.40
C LEU A 292 8.04 36.19 -8.84
N LEU A 293 7.15 35.20 -9.01
CA LEU A 293 5.71 35.34 -8.74
C LEU A 293 5.29 34.69 -7.41
N LEU A 294 5.94 33.59 -6.99
CA LEU A 294 5.63 32.89 -5.73
C LEU A 294 6.58 33.29 -4.59
N ARG A 295 6.83 34.59 -4.43
CA ARG A 295 7.79 35.14 -3.43
C ARG A 295 7.26 35.20 -2.01
N ARG A 296 5.93 35.15 -1.85
CA ARG A 296 5.29 35.04 -0.54
C ARG A 296 5.21 33.55 -0.16
N PRO A 297 5.48 33.18 1.10
CA PRO A 297 5.40 31.79 1.53
C PRO A 297 3.97 31.25 1.36
N LEU A 298 3.84 30.08 0.72
CA LEU A 298 2.56 29.38 0.51
C LEU A 298 2.15 28.53 1.73
N GLU A 299 2.43 29.05 2.93
CA GLU A 299 2.10 28.44 4.21
C GLU A 299 2.01 29.53 5.28
N PHE A 300 1.31 29.25 6.39
CA PHE A 300 1.27 30.17 7.51
C PHE A 300 2.48 29.94 8.45
N PRO A 301 3.36 30.95 8.68
CA PRO A 301 4.63 30.74 9.40
C PRO A 301 4.51 30.39 10.90
N ASP A 302 3.33 30.55 11.51
CA ASP A 302 3.12 30.40 12.95
C ASP A 302 1.77 29.75 13.27
N LEU A 303 1.66 28.46 12.97
CA LEU A 303 0.42 27.72 13.18
C LEU A 303 0.03 27.63 14.67
N ASP A 304 1.00 27.68 15.57
CA ASP A 304 0.76 27.65 17.02
C ASP A 304 0.11 28.94 17.49
N ALA A 305 0.57 30.11 17.01
CA ALA A 305 -0.09 31.38 17.30
C ALA A 305 -1.53 31.42 16.76
N HIS A 306 -1.78 30.84 15.59
CA HIS A 306 -3.14 30.74 15.02
C HIS A 306 -4.04 29.80 15.85
N ARG A 307 -3.52 28.64 16.25
CA ARG A 307 -4.25 27.69 17.11
C ARG A 307 -4.55 28.29 18.48
N ALA A 308 -3.56 28.91 19.11
CA ALA A 308 -3.73 29.58 20.41
C ALA A 308 -4.80 30.69 20.34
N ALA A 309 -4.83 31.47 19.26
CA ALA A 309 -5.88 32.48 19.05
C ALA A 309 -7.27 31.84 19.01
N ARG A 310 -7.44 30.73 18.27
CA ARG A 310 -8.72 30.02 18.19
C ARG A 310 -9.13 29.39 19.51
N GLU A 311 -8.20 28.84 20.27
CA GLU A 311 -8.47 28.27 21.60
C GLU A 311 -8.92 29.36 22.58
N LEU A 312 -8.25 30.52 22.58
CA LEU A 312 -8.65 31.68 23.38
C LEU A 312 -10.05 32.18 23.01
N LEU A 313 -10.38 32.20 21.72
CA LEU A 313 -11.71 32.59 21.24
C LEU A 313 -12.78 31.51 21.44
N ALA A 314 -12.41 30.25 21.68
CA ALA A 314 -13.34 29.18 22.00
C ALA A 314 -13.60 29.07 23.51
N ALA A 315 -12.71 29.61 24.34
CA ALA A 315 -12.88 29.62 25.78
C ALA A 315 -14.13 30.42 26.20
N PRO A 316 -14.91 29.92 27.18
CA PRO A 316 -16.11 30.61 27.68
C PRO A 316 -15.78 31.85 28.51
N GLU A 317 -14.56 31.95 29.04
CA GLU A 317 -14.08 33.08 29.85
C GLU A 317 -13.46 34.20 28.99
N GLU A 318 -13.46 35.43 29.50
CA GLU A 318 -12.80 36.57 28.85
C GLU A 318 -11.27 36.41 28.95
N PRO A 319 -10.52 36.45 27.83
CA PRO A 319 -9.07 36.30 27.89
C PRO A 319 -8.42 37.49 28.59
N ASP A 320 -7.42 37.22 29.43
CA ASP A 320 -6.60 38.26 30.09
C ASP A 320 -6.05 39.23 29.03
N PRO A 321 -6.21 40.57 29.20
CA PRO A 321 -5.67 41.57 28.27
C PRO A 321 -4.20 41.38 27.91
N ALA A 322 -3.35 40.91 28.84
CA ALA A 322 -1.95 40.64 28.55
C ALA A 322 -1.76 39.43 27.61
N GLN A 323 -2.52 38.36 27.86
CA GLN A 323 -2.53 37.15 27.03
C GLN A 323 -3.10 37.43 25.63
N ALA A 324 -4.18 38.20 25.53
CA ALA A 324 -4.76 38.66 24.28
C ALA A 324 -3.78 39.51 23.46
N ALA A 325 -3.09 40.46 24.10
CA ALA A 325 -2.09 41.30 23.45
C ALA A 325 -0.88 40.48 22.94
N GLN A 326 -0.42 39.51 23.72
CA GLN A 326 0.67 38.61 23.31
C GLN A 326 0.27 37.75 22.10
N CYS A 327 -0.94 37.20 22.11
CA CYS A 327 -1.46 36.39 21.00
C CYS A 327 -1.61 37.24 19.72
N ALA A 328 -2.20 38.44 19.82
CA ALA A 328 -2.33 39.37 18.70
C ALA A 328 -0.97 39.79 18.15
N ALA A 329 0.02 40.05 19.01
CA ALA A 329 1.38 40.39 18.59
C ALA A 329 2.06 39.23 17.83
N ALA A 330 1.88 37.98 18.28
CA ALA A 330 2.41 36.79 17.62
C ALA A 330 1.77 36.60 16.22
N LEU A 331 0.45 36.74 16.10
CA LEU A 331 -0.25 36.72 14.81
C LEU A 331 0.28 37.81 13.86
N MET A 332 0.42 39.05 14.33
CA MET A 332 0.93 40.14 13.50
C MET A 332 2.41 39.97 13.12
N ALA A 333 3.21 39.31 13.96
CA ALA A 333 4.57 38.90 13.61
C ALA A 333 4.57 37.82 12.50
N ALA A 334 3.63 36.87 12.55
CA ALA A 334 3.44 35.88 11.49
C ALA A 334 2.98 36.53 10.16
N VAL A 335 2.04 37.47 10.22
CA VAL A 335 1.58 38.25 9.04
C VAL A 335 2.70 39.08 8.42
N ARG A 336 3.62 39.62 9.23
CA ARG A 336 4.82 40.30 8.72
C ARG A 336 5.76 39.35 7.98
N ARG A 337 5.84 38.09 8.39
CA ARG A 337 6.63 37.05 7.70
C ARG A 337 6.01 36.56 6.39
N LEU A 338 4.75 36.91 6.09
CA LEU A 338 4.12 36.65 4.79
C LEU A 338 4.53 37.66 3.70
N ASP A 339 5.20 38.76 4.08
CA ASP A 339 5.67 39.74 3.10
C ASP A 339 6.69 39.12 2.15
N PRO A 340 6.67 39.49 0.86
CA PRO A 340 7.58 38.92 -0.12
C PRO A 340 9.01 39.33 0.22
N VAL A 341 9.91 38.36 0.20
CA VAL A 341 11.35 38.65 0.21
C VAL A 341 11.72 39.32 -1.13
N PRO A 342 12.54 40.39 -1.13
CA PRO A 342 13.03 41.00 -2.36
C PRO A 342 13.65 39.95 -3.32
N ALA A 343 13.43 40.13 -4.62
CA ALA A 343 13.99 39.23 -5.64
C ALA A 343 15.53 39.31 -5.63
N GLU A 344 16.08 40.50 -5.42
CA GLU A 344 17.49 40.74 -5.16
C GLU A 344 17.72 40.83 -3.65
N ARG A 345 18.46 39.84 -3.12
CA ARG A 345 18.77 39.69 -1.69
C ARG A 345 20.09 40.35 -1.30
N VAL A 346 20.95 40.60 -2.28
CA VAL A 346 22.25 41.25 -2.12
C VAL A 346 22.25 42.48 -3.00
N ALA A 347 22.73 43.62 -2.49
CA ALA A 347 22.87 44.85 -3.26
C ALA A 347 23.95 44.71 -4.36
N ASP A 348 23.97 45.62 -5.33
CA ASP A 348 25.09 45.74 -6.27
C ASP A 348 26.42 46.07 -5.55
N PRO A 349 27.57 45.67 -6.11
CA PRO A 349 28.89 46.08 -5.63
C PRO A 349 29.02 47.61 -5.78
N VAL A 350 29.63 48.26 -4.79
CA VAL A 350 29.89 49.71 -4.84
C VAL A 350 30.97 49.98 -5.88
N VAL A 351 30.59 50.58 -7.01
CA VAL A 351 31.56 51.14 -7.97
C VAL A 351 32.02 52.47 -7.39
N THR A 352 33.25 52.53 -6.87
CA THR A 352 33.92 53.81 -6.59
C THR A 352 34.07 54.54 -7.92
N GLN A 353 33.47 55.73 -8.03
CA GLN A 353 33.61 56.54 -9.23
C GLN A 353 35.08 56.96 -9.41
N PRO A 354 35.57 57.08 -10.66
CA PRO A 354 36.98 57.40 -10.95
C PRO A 354 37.45 58.81 -10.56
N ASP A 355 36.60 59.64 -9.94
CA ASP A 355 36.90 61.04 -9.61
C ASP A 355 37.35 61.29 -8.15
N ASP A 356 37.41 60.25 -7.28
CA ASP A 356 37.88 60.39 -5.89
C ASP A 356 39.32 59.85 -5.76
N ASP A 357 40.32 60.68 -6.05
CA ASP A 357 41.73 60.34 -5.78
C ASP A 357 42.01 60.16 -4.27
N ALA A 358 43.05 59.41 -3.92
CA ALA A 358 43.36 59.11 -2.51
C ALA A 358 43.64 60.37 -1.68
N GLU A 359 44.07 61.46 -2.32
CA GLU A 359 44.37 62.75 -1.69
C GLU A 359 43.11 63.50 -1.28
N GLY A 360 42.12 63.61 -2.18
CA GLY A 360 40.82 64.23 -1.89
C GLY A 360 40.04 63.49 -0.81
N LEU A 361 40.09 62.15 -0.85
CA LEU A 361 39.48 61.32 0.20
C LEU A 361 40.19 61.49 1.55
N LEU A 362 41.53 61.60 1.57
CA LEU A 362 42.30 61.84 2.80
C LEU A 362 42.00 63.21 3.42
N LEU A 363 41.90 64.27 2.61
CA LEU A 363 41.55 65.63 3.05
C LEU A 363 40.15 65.69 3.68
N LYS A 364 39.16 65.02 3.06
CA LYS A 364 37.80 64.93 3.60
C LYS A 364 37.79 64.16 4.92
N LEU A 365 38.55 63.07 5.00
CA LEU A 365 38.67 62.26 6.20
C LEU A 365 39.36 63.03 7.36
N GLU A 366 40.36 63.86 7.06
CA GLU A 366 41.02 64.75 8.03
C GLU A 366 40.06 65.80 8.61
N ALA A 367 39.26 66.45 7.75
CA ALA A 367 38.25 67.43 8.17
C ALA A 367 37.18 66.79 9.08
N ASP A 368 36.67 65.62 8.69
CA ASP A 368 35.68 64.88 9.48
C ASP A 368 36.27 64.39 10.82
N THR A 369 37.53 63.96 10.83
CA THR A 369 38.24 63.53 12.06
C THR A 369 38.42 64.71 13.03
N ALA A 370 38.64 65.92 12.52
CA ALA A 370 38.74 67.13 13.35
C ALA A 370 37.39 67.49 14.00
N LEU A 371 36.28 67.43 13.24
CA LEU A 371 34.93 67.65 13.76
C LEU A 371 34.52 66.57 14.77
N PHE A 372 34.85 65.31 14.50
CA PHE A 372 34.64 64.21 15.42
C PHE A 372 35.35 64.45 16.76
N LYS A 373 36.64 64.82 16.74
CA LYS A 373 37.41 65.13 17.97
C LYS A 373 36.77 66.23 18.80
N LYS A 374 36.25 67.27 18.15
CA LYS A 374 35.54 68.36 18.81
C LYS A 374 34.31 67.85 19.54
N HIS A 375 33.45 67.08 18.87
CA HIS A 375 32.21 66.58 19.46
C HIS A 375 32.43 65.45 20.49
N ASP A 376 33.47 64.63 20.36
CA ASP A 376 33.86 63.62 21.37
C ASP A 376 34.35 64.31 22.67
N ALA A 377 35.04 65.46 22.55
CA ALA A 377 35.41 66.28 23.70
C ALA A 377 34.19 66.97 24.36
N GLU A 378 33.29 67.56 23.56
CA GLU A 378 32.04 68.15 24.04
C GLU A 378 31.15 67.11 24.75
N ALA A 379 31.06 65.89 24.21
CA ALA A 379 30.35 64.77 24.83
C ALA A 379 30.94 64.38 26.18
N LEU A 380 32.27 64.35 26.28
CA LEU A 380 32.96 64.01 27.52
C LEU A 380 32.73 65.08 28.60
N ASP A 381 32.75 66.36 28.23
CA ASP A 381 32.52 67.46 29.18
C ASP A 381 31.06 67.53 29.65
N LEU A 382 30.09 67.29 28.75
CA LEU A 382 28.69 67.13 29.11
C LEU A 382 28.47 65.92 30.03
N ALA A 383 29.11 64.78 29.76
CA ALA A 383 29.01 63.62 30.64
C ALA A 383 29.61 63.86 32.04
N LYS A 384 30.68 64.67 32.16
CA LYS A 384 31.22 65.09 33.47
C LYS A 384 30.25 66.04 34.19
N ALA A 385 29.62 66.97 33.47
CA ALA A 385 28.63 67.88 34.03
C ALA A 385 27.41 67.11 34.56
N LEU A 386 26.88 66.16 33.78
CA LEU A 386 25.78 65.28 34.21
C LEU A 386 26.16 64.44 35.45
N ARG A 387 27.39 63.95 35.51
CA ARG A 387 27.92 63.25 36.70
C ARG A 387 27.98 64.14 37.94
N ALA A 388 28.29 65.43 37.79
CA ALA A 388 28.25 66.36 38.90
C ALA A 388 26.80 66.62 39.36
N SER A 389 25.88 66.84 38.42
CA SER A 389 24.44 67.05 38.69
C SER A 389 23.77 65.83 39.34
N ALA A 390 24.19 64.62 38.98
CA ALA A 390 23.68 63.38 39.57
C ALA A 390 23.96 63.25 41.08
N ARG A 391 24.93 63.99 41.63
CA ARG A 391 25.27 63.95 43.07
C ARG A 391 24.28 64.72 43.95
N THR A 392 23.49 65.62 43.36
CA THR A 392 22.56 66.51 44.06
C THR A 392 21.13 66.36 43.54
N ILE A 393 20.80 65.21 42.94
CA ILE A 393 19.52 64.99 42.26
C ILE A 393 18.36 64.88 43.27
N ASP A 394 17.26 65.60 42.98
CA ASP A 394 15.98 65.53 43.69
C ASP A 394 14.84 65.07 42.75
N ALA A 395 13.60 65.00 43.25
CA ALA A 395 12.45 64.57 42.46
C ALA A 395 12.15 65.48 41.25
N GLY A 396 12.50 66.77 41.31
CA GLY A 396 12.33 67.73 40.20
C GLY A 396 13.43 67.59 39.13
N GLY A 397 14.65 67.22 39.52
CA GLY A 397 15.78 66.99 38.62
C GLY A 397 15.80 65.62 37.92
N HIS A 398 14.95 64.67 38.34
CA HIS A 398 14.93 63.30 37.84
C HIS A 398 14.57 63.21 36.34
N ALA A 399 13.46 63.85 35.94
CA ALA A 399 13.01 63.87 34.54
C ALA A 399 14.05 64.49 33.59
N ARG A 400 14.71 65.56 34.04
CA ARG A 400 15.77 66.25 33.27
C ARG A 400 17.00 65.37 33.07
N LEU A 401 17.52 64.81 34.16
CA LEU A 401 18.73 63.99 34.13
C LEU A 401 18.49 62.65 33.42
N SER A 402 17.29 62.08 33.51
CA SER A 402 16.87 60.89 32.76
C SER A 402 16.81 61.15 31.25
N GLY A 403 16.23 62.28 30.83
CA GLY A 403 16.23 62.71 29.42
C GLY A 403 17.63 62.97 28.87
N ASP A 404 18.47 63.69 29.62
CA ASP A 404 19.86 63.95 29.24
C ASP A 404 20.70 62.67 29.16
N LEU A 405 20.50 61.71 30.07
CA LEU A 405 21.21 60.43 30.03
C LEU A 405 20.82 59.62 28.78
N ALA A 406 19.52 59.56 28.45
CA ALA A 406 19.04 58.84 27.27
C ALA A 406 19.62 59.42 25.97
N VAL A 407 19.60 60.75 25.84
CA VAL A 407 20.19 61.45 24.69
C VAL A 407 21.71 61.25 24.63
N MET A 408 22.41 61.23 25.76
CA MET A 408 23.86 61.00 25.79
C MET A 408 24.25 59.54 25.50
N GLU A 409 23.45 58.55 25.92
CA GLU A 409 23.65 57.14 25.54
C GLU A 409 23.44 56.95 24.03
N GLU A 410 22.40 57.55 23.46
CA GLU A 410 22.15 57.60 22.01
C GLU A 410 23.31 58.27 21.26
N THR A 411 23.71 59.46 21.69
CA THR A 411 24.80 60.25 21.07
C THR A 411 26.14 59.53 21.15
N THR A 412 26.44 58.84 22.27
CA THR A 412 27.66 58.03 22.41
C THR A 412 27.66 56.84 21.44
N GLN A 413 26.50 56.22 21.22
CA GLN A 413 26.34 55.14 20.26
C GLN A 413 26.44 55.66 18.82
N ALA A 414 25.87 56.83 18.52
CA ALA A 414 26.00 57.49 17.22
C ALA A 414 27.46 57.86 16.92
N LEU A 415 28.20 58.42 17.88
CA LEU A 415 29.64 58.69 17.74
C LEU A 415 30.44 57.41 17.45
N LYS A 416 30.10 56.29 18.08
CA LYS A 416 30.72 54.99 17.78
C LYS A 416 30.43 54.54 16.35
N SER A 417 29.21 54.75 15.86
CA SER A 417 28.84 54.46 14.47
C SER A 417 29.57 55.37 13.48
N VAL A 418 29.74 56.67 13.78
CA VAL A 418 30.55 57.60 12.97
C VAL A 418 31.99 57.11 12.85
N VAL A 419 32.62 56.70 13.95
CA VAL A 419 33.99 56.15 13.94
C VAL A 419 34.07 54.88 13.11
N ALA A 420 33.10 53.97 13.24
CA ALA A 420 33.07 52.75 12.44
C ALA A 420 32.92 53.04 10.94
N ALA A 421 32.06 54.00 10.57
CA ALA A 421 31.90 54.45 9.18
C ALA A 421 33.18 55.09 8.64
N ARG A 422 33.83 55.98 9.42
CA ARG A 422 35.06 56.66 8.99
C ARG A 422 36.30 55.75 8.99
N LEU A 423 36.32 54.69 9.80
CA LEU A 423 37.32 53.62 9.69
C LEU A 423 37.13 52.79 8.41
N ALA A 424 35.89 52.62 7.93
CA ALA A 424 35.63 52.00 6.63
C ALA A 424 36.05 52.93 5.47
N ASP A 425 35.82 54.24 5.59
CA ASP A 425 36.31 55.25 4.64
C ASP A 425 37.85 55.29 4.64
N TRP A 426 38.50 55.14 5.80
CA TRP A 426 39.96 55.01 5.93
C TRP A 426 40.50 53.77 5.20
N ASP A 427 39.86 52.62 5.34
CA ASP A 427 40.20 51.40 4.58
C ASP A 427 40.03 51.60 3.07
N ALA A 428 39.09 52.45 2.64
CA ALA A 428 38.90 52.81 1.24
C ALA A 428 40.05 53.70 0.70
N VAL A 429 40.52 54.68 1.49
CA VAL A 429 41.70 55.51 1.15
C VAL A 429 42.96 54.64 0.97
N GLY A 430 43.13 53.60 1.80
CA GLY A 430 44.26 52.66 1.67
C GLY A 430 44.22 51.75 0.43
N ARG A 431 43.09 51.71 -0.29
CA ARG A 431 42.89 50.92 -1.51
C ARG A 431 42.86 51.78 -2.79
N ALA A 432 42.83 53.11 -2.68
CA ALA A 432 42.79 54.05 -3.80
C ALA A 432 44.21 54.32 -4.36
N GLU A 433 44.30 54.76 -5.62
CA GLU A 433 45.59 55.13 -6.23
C GLU A 433 46.14 56.43 -5.58
N PRO A 434 47.44 56.48 -5.22
CA PRO A 434 48.02 57.69 -4.66
C PRO A 434 48.00 58.81 -5.71
N GLY A 435 47.40 59.95 -5.36
CA GLY A 435 47.45 61.17 -6.15
C GLY A 435 48.85 61.82 -6.19
N ASP A 436 48.93 63.13 -6.36
CA ASP A 436 50.19 63.86 -6.59
C ASP A 436 51.05 64.09 -5.32
N LEU A 437 50.54 63.73 -4.14
CA LEU A 437 51.25 63.84 -2.85
C LEU A 437 52.50 62.93 -2.78
N PRO A 438 53.63 63.43 -2.21
CA PRO A 438 54.79 62.60 -1.91
C PRO A 438 54.42 61.40 -0.98
N PRO A 439 54.84 60.16 -1.28
CA PRO A 439 54.42 58.96 -0.54
C PRO A 439 54.69 59.02 0.98
N GLU A 440 55.79 59.65 1.39
CA GLU A 440 56.13 59.81 2.80
C GLU A 440 55.19 60.77 3.55
N GLU A 441 54.68 61.77 2.86
CA GLU A 441 53.77 62.77 3.43
C GLU A 441 52.35 62.21 3.51
N PHE A 442 51.90 61.52 2.46
CA PHE A 442 50.64 60.77 2.45
C PHE A 442 50.61 59.75 3.59
N GLN A 443 51.65 58.93 3.74
CA GLN A 443 51.69 57.91 4.79
C GLN A 443 51.72 58.51 6.21
N ARG A 444 52.41 59.64 6.42
CA ARG A 444 52.39 60.35 7.72
C ARG A 444 50.99 60.85 8.08
N ARG A 445 50.30 61.47 7.13
CA ARG A 445 48.93 62.00 7.29
C ARG A 445 47.91 60.87 7.48
N TYR A 446 47.98 59.82 6.66
CA TYR A 446 47.16 58.62 6.77
C TYR A 446 47.28 57.93 8.14
N GLN A 447 48.51 57.79 8.67
CA GLN A 447 48.72 57.22 10.01
C GLN A 447 48.31 58.15 11.15
N ALA A 448 48.36 59.47 10.96
CA ALA A 448 47.87 60.44 11.94
C ALA A 448 46.35 60.34 12.10
N VAL A 449 45.60 60.31 10.98
CA VAL A 449 44.14 60.13 10.97
C VAL A 449 43.74 58.80 11.60
N LYS A 450 44.42 57.71 11.25
CA LYS A 450 44.19 56.39 11.86
C LYS A 450 44.35 56.42 13.38
N ARG A 451 45.46 56.99 13.86
CA ARG A 451 45.76 57.11 15.29
C ARG A 451 44.68 57.92 16.00
N ASP A 452 44.20 58.97 15.37
CA ASP A 452 43.19 59.89 15.88
C ASP A 452 41.79 59.27 15.96
N LEU A 453 41.39 58.47 14.95
CA LEU A 453 40.15 57.69 14.96
C LEU A 453 40.21 56.48 15.91
N GLN A 454 41.40 55.91 16.16
CA GLN A 454 41.57 54.77 17.06
C GLN A 454 41.71 55.19 18.54
N ASN A 455 42.27 56.36 18.85
CA ASN A 455 42.46 56.88 20.20
C ASN A 455 41.21 57.59 20.77
N THR A 456 40.04 56.99 20.64
CA THR A 456 38.75 57.62 20.98
C THR A 456 38.47 57.70 22.49
N MET A 457 37.83 58.80 22.93
CA MET A 457 37.46 59.05 24.33
C MET A 457 36.10 58.44 24.72
N HIS A 458 35.33 57.87 23.78
CA HIS A 458 34.04 57.19 24.00
C HIS A 458 34.00 56.29 25.25
N GLY A 459 35.06 55.48 25.47
CA GLY A 459 35.16 54.62 26.65
C GLY A 459 35.27 55.40 27.97
N ARG A 460 35.82 56.63 27.94
CA ARG A 460 35.88 57.56 29.08
C ARG A 460 34.53 58.25 29.28
N THR A 461 33.83 58.65 28.23
CA THR A 461 32.47 59.23 28.30
C THR A 461 31.49 58.24 28.92
N LYS A 462 31.48 56.98 28.46
CA LYS A 462 30.67 55.90 29.05
C LYS A 462 31.00 55.64 30.53
N LYS A 463 32.28 55.74 30.92
CA LYS A 463 32.71 55.65 32.33
C LYS A 463 32.16 56.80 33.19
N GLN A 464 31.98 58.00 32.64
CA GLN A 464 31.39 59.14 33.36
C GLN A 464 29.86 59.01 33.50
N LEU A 465 29.18 58.38 32.55
CA LEU A 465 27.72 58.18 32.57
C LEU A 465 27.26 57.05 33.50
N LYS A 466 28.10 56.04 33.76
CA LYS A 466 27.74 54.92 34.65
C LYS A 466 27.28 55.36 36.05
N PRO A 467 27.99 56.24 36.78
CA PRO A 467 27.53 56.77 38.06
C PRO A 467 26.23 57.59 37.97
N VAL A 468 25.91 58.21 36.83
CA VAL A 468 24.65 58.95 36.60
C VAL A 468 23.48 57.98 36.56
N LYS A 469 23.64 56.87 35.83
CA LYS A 469 22.65 55.78 35.76
C LYS A 469 22.40 55.14 37.13
N ASP A 470 23.47 54.89 37.89
CA ASP A 470 23.38 54.32 39.24
C ASP A 470 22.68 55.27 40.24
N ALA A 471 22.82 56.59 40.06
CA ALA A 471 22.13 57.59 40.88
C ALA A 471 20.63 57.69 40.55
N LEU A 472 20.26 57.65 39.26
CA LEU A 472 18.86 57.65 38.81
C LEU A 472 18.06 56.43 39.30
N GLY A 473 18.71 55.26 39.41
CA GLY A 473 18.07 54.05 39.94
C GLY A 473 17.79 54.07 41.45
N LYS A 474 18.36 55.01 42.20
CA LYS A 474 18.19 55.15 43.66
C LYS A 474 17.11 56.16 44.06
N VAL A 475 16.58 56.92 43.11
CA VAL A 475 15.55 57.95 43.34
C VAL A 475 14.31 57.58 42.52
N ALA A 476 13.16 57.44 43.18
CA ALA A 476 11.89 57.18 42.50
C ALA A 476 11.41 58.44 41.76
N GLY A 477 11.46 58.44 40.44
CA GLY A 477 10.99 59.53 39.58
C GLY A 477 9.74 59.13 38.79
N GLY A 478 8.75 60.03 38.73
CA GLY A 478 7.44 59.81 38.10
C GLY A 478 7.11 60.80 36.97
N GLY A 479 8.11 61.41 36.33
CA GLY A 479 7.93 62.33 35.21
C GLY A 479 8.50 61.79 33.89
N ALA A 480 7.91 62.18 32.77
CA ALA A 480 8.46 61.84 31.44
C ALA A 480 9.83 62.50 31.24
N PRO A 481 10.80 61.83 30.59
CA PRO A 481 12.14 62.34 30.40
C PRO A 481 12.16 63.65 29.57
N GLU A 482 12.84 64.68 30.07
CA GLU A 482 12.92 66.00 29.42
C GLU A 482 14.39 66.40 29.16
N PRO A 483 14.94 66.17 27.97
CA PRO A 483 16.35 66.45 27.68
C PRO A 483 16.67 67.96 27.59
N SER A 484 17.91 68.32 27.90
CA SER A 484 18.39 69.69 27.84
C SER A 484 18.77 70.16 26.44
N PRO A 485 18.66 71.47 26.14
CA PRO A 485 19.09 72.03 24.86
C PRO A 485 20.56 71.72 24.53
N ALA A 486 21.42 71.57 25.54
CA ALA A 486 22.84 71.28 25.33
C ALA A 486 23.08 69.84 24.86
N THR A 487 22.36 68.85 25.42
CA THR A 487 22.47 67.44 24.98
C THR A 487 21.77 67.22 23.64
N LEU A 488 20.63 67.88 23.40
CA LEU A 488 19.96 67.88 22.10
C LEU A 488 20.83 68.50 21.01
N GLY A 489 21.45 69.65 21.29
CA GLY A 489 22.36 70.32 20.34
C GLY A 489 23.58 69.46 19.97
N LEU A 490 24.15 68.73 20.93
CA LEU A 490 25.23 67.78 20.65
C LEU A 490 24.73 66.58 19.83
N ARG A 491 23.58 66.01 20.17
CA ARG A 491 22.98 64.90 19.41
C ARG A 491 22.77 65.29 17.95
N ASP A 492 22.21 66.46 17.72
CA ASP A 492 21.91 66.95 16.38
C ASP A 492 23.22 67.26 15.60
N ALA A 493 24.25 67.79 16.26
CA ALA A 493 25.57 67.99 15.67
C ALA A 493 26.27 66.67 15.30
N VAL A 494 26.21 65.65 16.17
CA VAL A 494 26.77 64.31 15.90
C VAL A 494 25.98 63.61 14.80
N ARG A 495 24.65 63.79 14.75
CA ARG A 495 23.81 63.25 13.68
C ARG A 495 24.13 63.90 12.34
N SER A 496 24.41 65.20 12.31
CA SER A 496 24.86 65.89 11.11
C SER A 496 26.17 65.32 10.54
N LEU A 497 27.04 64.71 11.35
CA LEU A 497 28.23 63.99 10.87
C LEU A 497 27.92 62.65 10.20
N LEU A 498 26.78 62.03 10.56
CA LEU A 498 26.27 60.84 9.85
C LEU A 498 25.60 61.22 8.53
N ASP A 499 25.05 62.44 8.44
CA ASP A 499 24.36 62.95 7.25
C ASP A 499 25.30 63.64 6.23
N THR A 500 26.59 63.83 6.54
CA THR A 500 27.59 64.30 5.56
C THR A 500 27.68 63.27 4.43
N PRO A 501 27.43 63.64 3.15
CA PRO A 501 27.28 62.67 2.07
C PRO A 501 28.61 61.93 1.81
N GLY A 502 28.66 60.67 2.24
CA GLY A 502 29.43 59.63 1.55
C GLY A 502 28.69 59.21 0.27
N PRO A 503 29.35 58.49 -0.65
CA PRO A 503 28.73 58.05 -1.91
C PRO A 503 27.45 57.27 -1.59
N ARG A 504 26.29 57.83 -1.97
CA ARG A 504 24.97 57.31 -1.61
C ARG A 504 24.70 56.01 -2.37
N ARG A 505 24.31 54.98 -1.63
CA ARG A 505 23.50 53.86 -2.15
C ARG A 505 22.11 54.40 -2.47
N GLU A 506 21.67 54.32 -3.72
CA GLU A 506 20.27 54.47 -4.06
C GLU A 506 19.51 53.28 -3.46
N SER A 507 18.77 53.51 -2.37
CA SER A 507 17.77 52.57 -1.90
C SER A 507 16.58 52.64 -2.85
N GLY A 508 16.28 51.54 -3.52
CA GLY A 508 15.08 51.38 -4.35
C GLY A 508 13.78 51.66 -3.57
N PRO A 509 12.64 51.78 -4.28
CA PRO A 509 11.39 52.24 -3.71
C PRO A 509 10.95 51.33 -2.56
N GLU A 510 10.78 51.92 -1.38
CA GLU A 510 10.23 51.27 -0.20
C GLU A 510 8.82 50.76 -0.55
N PRO A 511 8.50 49.47 -0.33
CA PRO A 511 7.19 48.93 -0.67
C PRO A 511 6.10 49.62 0.16
N PRO A 512 4.89 49.79 -0.39
CA PRO A 512 3.84 50.58 0.23
C PRO A 512 3.40 49.94 1.55
N ARG A 513 3.50 50.67 2.67
CA ARG A 513 2.76 50.36 3.89
C ARG A 513 1.33 50.88 3.72
N PRO A 514 0.35 49.99 3.85
CA PRO A 514 -0.46 50.03 5.06
C PRO A 514 -0.82 48.62 5.53
N LYS A 515 -0.38 48.22 6.73
CA LYS A 515 -0.90 47.01 7.37
C LYS A 515 -1.93 47.44 8.40
N ALA A 516 -3.18 47.04 8.18
CA ALA A 516 -4.24 47.19 9.17
C ALA A 516 -3.72 46.74 10.54
N GLU A 517 -3.86 47.59 11.55
CA GLU A 517 -3.53 47.24 12.93
C GLU A 517 -4.77 46.64 13.60
N PRO A 518 -4.60 45.59 14.42
CA PRO A 518 -5.72 45.00 15.13
C PRO A 518 -6.27 46.01 16.16
N SER A 519 -7.59 46.09 16.26
CA SER A 519 -8.30 47.05 17.11
C SER A 519 -9.14 46.35 18.19
N GLY A 520 -9.39 47.03 19.31
CA GLY A 520 -10.21 46.51 20.43
C GLY A 520 -9.36 46.13 21.65
N THR A 521 -10.00 45.50 22.64
CA THR A 521 -9.33 45.00 23.87
C THR A 521 -9.77 43.58 24.20
N GLY A 522 -8.92 42.78 24.85
CA GLY A 522 -9.26 41.41 25.25
C GLY A 522 -9.62 40.53 24.05
N ARG A 523 -10.85 40.00 24.03
CA ARG A 523 -11.34 39.11 22.96
C ARG A 523 -11.37 39.79 21.58
N GLU A 524 -11.85 41.03 21.51
CA GLU A 524 -11.98 41.80 20.25
C GLU A 524 -10.62 42.00 19.55
N LEU A 525 -9.56 42.18 20.34
CA LEU A 525 -8.19 42.33 19.83
C LEU A 525 -7.71 41.06 19.14
N VAL A 526 -8.01 39.88 19.72
CA VAL A 526 -7.64 38.58 19.16
C VAL A 526 -8.47 38.28 17.91
N GLU A 527 -9.77 38.59 17.90
CA GLU A 527 -10.65 38.46 16.73
C GLU A 527 -10.16 39.32 15.56
N SER A 528 -9.84 40.59 15.83
CA SER A 528 -9.32 41.53 14.83
C SER A 528 -7.98 41.04 14.25
N ALA A 529 -7.04 40.61 15.10
CA ALA A 529 -5.74 40.08 14.67
C ALA A 529 -5.87 38.79 13.86
N LEU A 530 -6.78 37.89 14.26
CA LEU A 530 -7.06 36.64 13.54
C LEU A 530 -7.67 36.91 12.17
N ALA A 531 -8.61 37.85 12.07
CA ALA A 531 -9.23 38.26 10.80
C ALA A 531 -8.21 38.86 9.83
N ILE A 532 -7.27 39.69 10.33
CA ILE A 532 -6.16 40.23 9.53
C ILE A 532 -5.25 39.10 9.04
N ALA A 533 -4.89 38.16 9.92
CA ALA A 533 -4.05 37.03 9.54
C ALA A 533 -4.70 36.13 8.48
N ASP A 534 -5.98 35.83 8.65
CA ASP A 534 -6.77 35.04 7.73
C ASP A 534 -6.93 35.71 6.36
N THR A 535 -7.11 37.03 6.33
CA THR A 535 -7.19 37.82 5.09
C THR A 535 -5.84 37.84 4.38
N ALA A 536 -4.74 38.05 5.11
CA ALA A 536 -3.40 38.04 4.54
C ALA A 536 -3.04 36.70 3.88
N VAL A 537 -3.39 35.57 4.52
CA VAL A 537 -3.20 34.24 3.92
C VAL A 537 -4.06 34.06 2.67
N ALA A 538 -5.33 34.46 2.70
CA ALA A 538 -6.21 34.36 1.54
C ALA A 538 -5.69 35.19 0.35
N GLU A 539 -5.18 36.40 0.60
CA GLU A 539 -4.56 37.25 -0.43
C GLU A 539 -3.31 36.60 -1.05
N VAL A 540 -2.44 35.96 -0.26
CA VAL A 540 -1.26 35.25 -0.75
C VAL A 540 -1.66 34.19 -1.78
N PHE A 541 -2.65 33.35 -1.44
CA PHE A 541 -3.10 32.30 -2.35
C PHE A 541 -3.88 32.84 -3.54
N ALA A 542 -4.68 33.91 -3.37
CA ALA A 542 -5.38 34.56 -4.47
C ALA A 542 -4.40 35.16 -5.50
N GLN A 543 -3.34 35.81 -5.03
CA GLN A 543 -2.25 36.33 -5.89
C GLN A 543 -1.52 35.21 -6.62
N ALA A 544 -1.17 34.12 -5.91
CA ALA A 544 -0.53 32.96 -6.52
C ALA A 544 -1.42 32.32 -7.59
N GLN A 545 -2.72 32.16 -7.34
CA GLN A 545 -3.67 31.61 -8.30
C GLN A 545 -3.87 32.54 -9.51
N ALA A 546 -3.97 33.85 -9.29
CA ALA A 546 -4.08 34.83 -10.36
C ALA A 546 -2.86 34.80 -11.30
N SER A 547 -1.65 34.63 -10.74
CA SER A 547 -0.43 34.50 -11.55
C SER A 547 -0.40 33.27 -12.46
N LEU A 548 -1.23 32.25 -12.16
CA LEU A 548 -1.35 31.01 -12.92
C LEU A 548 -2.58 30.98 -13.86
N ALA A 549 -3.41 32.03 -13.85
CA ALA A 549 -4.67 32.05 -14.61
C ALA A 549 -4.45 32.13 -16.12
N ASP A 550 -3.41 32.86 -16.55
CA ASP A 550 -3.08 33.08 -17.95
C ASP A 550 -2.20 31.96 -18.56
N LEU A 551 -1.75 31.00 -17.75
CA LEU A 551 -0.95 29.87 -18.22
C LEU A 551 -1.87 28.80 -18.83
N PRO A 552 -1.55 28.27 -20.03
CA PRO A 552 -2.35 27.22 -20.66
C PRO A 552 -2.43 25.96 -19.78
N PRO A 553 -3.52 25.19 -19.89
CA PRO A 553 -3.64 23.88 -19.23
C PRO A 553 -2.74 22.84 -19.93
N GLY A 554 -2.13 21.94 -19.15
CA GLY A 554 -1.20 20.90 -19.61
C GLY A 554 0.28 21.16 -19.28
N GLY A 555 1.10 20.12 -19.38
CA GLY A 555 2.56 20.18 -19.19
C GLY A 555 3.03 20.28 -17.73
N ALA A 556 4.31 20.53 -17.53
CA ALA A 556 4.94 20.68 -16.23
C ALA A 556 4.47 21.94 -15.49
N LEU A 557 3.97 22.98 -16.17
CA LEU A 557 3.39 24.17 -15.53
C LEU A 557 2.08 23.86 -14.78
N ASP A 558 1.34 22.82 -15.16
CA ASP A 558 0.19 22.33 -14.37
C ASP A 558 0.61 21.79 -13.00
N LEU A 559 1.88 21.37 -12.83
CA LEU A 559 2.42 20.97 -11.52
C LEU A 559 2.42 22.15 -10.54
N LEU A 560 2.68 23.39 -11.00
CA LEU A 560 2.58 24.58 -10.13
C LEU A 560 1.15 24.85 -9.70
N ARG A 561 0.18 24.68 -10.60
CA ARG A 561 -1.25 24.85 -10.28
C ARG A 561 -1.70 23.84 -9.24
N ARG A 562 -1.23 22.59 -9.36
CA ARG A 562 -1.44 21.53 -8.36
C ARG A 562 -0.72 21.83 -7.05
N GLU A 563 0.54 22.26 -7.07
CA GLU A 563 1.31 22.63 -5.87
C GLU A 563 0.62 23.77 -5.09
N VAL A 564 0.26 24.86 -5.76
CA VAL A 564 -0.41 26.01 -5.14
C VAL A 564 -1.77 25.61 -4.56
N SER A 565 -2.56 24.83 -5.30
CA SER A 565 -3.87 24.36 -4.82
C SER A 565 -3.73 23.40 -3.64
N GLY A 566 -2.76 22.48 -3.69
CA GLY A 566 -2.47 21.53 -2.61
C GLY A 566 -2.02 22.25 -1.34
N ARG A 567 -1.10 23.21 -1.46
CA ARG A 567 -0.65 24.06 -0.33
C ARG A 567 -1.77 24.93 0.23
N ALA A 568 -2.65 25.46 -0.61
CA ALA A 568 -3.84 26.20 -0.17
C ALA A 568 -4.78 25.32 0.67
N ALA A 569 -5.02 24.08 0.21
CA ALA A 569 -5.87 23.13 0.92
C ALA A 569 -5.24 22.68 2.25
N GLU A 570 -3.95 22.32 2.24
CA GLU A 570 -3.20 21.93 3.44
C GLU A 570 -3.17 23.07 4.47
N THR A 571 -2.85 24.29 4.02
CA THR A 571 -2.86 25.48 4.90
C THR A 571 -4.25 25.72 5.46
N ALA A 572 -5.31 25.66 4.65
CA ALA A 572 -6.68 25.79 5.13
C ALA A 572 -7.03 24.71 6.17
N TYR A 573 -6.59 23.47 5.97
CA TYR A 573 -6.80 22.38 6.93
C TYR A 573 -6.09 22.67 8.26
N ARG A 574 -4.80 23.02 8.21
CA ARG A 574 -3.98 23.33 9.41
C ARG A 574 -4.48 24.56 10.18
N LEU A 575 -5.07 25.53 9.51
CA LEU A 575 -5.73 26.70 10.11
C LEU A 575 -7.13 26.39 10.68
N GLY A 576 -7.54 25.11 10.72
CA GLY A 576 -8.83 24.66 11.27
C GLY A 576 -10.02 24.99 10.38
N ARG A 577 -9.84 25.03 9.05
CA ARG A 577 -10.90 25.25 8.05
C ARG A 577 -11.11 24.00 7.17
N PRO A 578 -11.49 22.85 7.76
CA PRO A 578 -11.53 21.57 7.05
C PRO A 578 -12.53 21.55 5.89
N VAL A 579 -13.63 22.32 5.96
CA VAL A 579 -14.61 22.42 4.86
C VAL A 579 -13.99 23.07 3.62
N ALA A 580 -13.21 24.14 3.81
CA ALA A 580 -12.52 24.81 2.71
C ALA A 580 -11.45 23.91 2.09
N ALA A 581 -10.66 23.23 2.92
CA ALA A 581 -9.64 22.26 2.48
C ALA A 581 -10.26 21.13 1.63
N ARG A 582 -11.32 20.47 2.13
CA ARG A 582 -12.03 19.41 1.41
C ARG A 582 -12.60 19.89 0.07
N ARG A 583 -13.11 21.12 -0.02
CA ARG A 583 -13.60 21.70 -1.28
C ARG A 583 -12.48 21.96 -2.29
N ILE A 584 -11.28 22.33 -1.84
CA ILE A 584 -10.12 22.50 -2.72
C ILE A 584 -9.64 21.14 -3.22
N TRP A 585 -9.42 20.18 -2.32
CA TRP A 585 -9.04 18.80 -2.68
C TRP A 585 -10.04 18.14 -3.63
N SER A 586 -11.35 18.29 -3.41
CA SER A 586 -12.38 17.75 -4.32
C SER A 586 -12.30 18.34 -5.73
N ARG A 587 -11.93 19.63 -5.86
CA ARG A 587 -11.70 20.25 -7.18
C ARG A 587 -10.41 19.75 -7.82
N MET A 588 -9.37 19.47 -7.04
CA MET A 588 -8.14 18.87 -7.55
C MET A 588 -8.42 17.46 -8.09
N LEU A 589 -9.22 16.66 -7.38
CA LEU A 589 -9.63 15.32 -7.85
C LEU A 589 -10.50 15.34 -9.11
N ALA A 590 -11.25 16.42 -9.36
CA ALA A 590 -11.97 16.59 -10.62
C ALA A 590 -11.03 16.77 -11.82
N ALA A 591 -9.82 17.31 -11.60
CA ALA A 591 -8.79 17.45 -12.63
C ALA A 591 -7.90 16.20 -12.73
N ASP A 592 -7.60 15.55 -11.60
CA ASP A 592 -6.84 14.30 -11.53
C ASP A 592 -7.44 13.35 -10.48
N PRO A 593 -8.29 12.38 -10.91
CA PRO A 593 -8.95 11.46 -9.99
C PRO A 593 -8.00 10.51 -9.24
N TYR A 594 -6.73 10.41 -9.66
CA TYR A 594 -5.75 9.47 -9.12
C TYR A 594 -4.62 10.16 -8.35
N ASP A 595 -4.78 11.45 -7.99
CA ASP A 595 -3.81 12.15 -7.14
C ASP A 595 -3.80 11.55 -5.72
N LEU A 596 -2.82 10.69 -5.48
CA LEU A 596 -2.63 9.95 -4.23
C LEU A 596 -2.55 10.87 -3.01
N ALA A 597 -1.80 11.96 -3.10
CA ALA A 597 -1.64 12.88 -1.97
C ALA A 597 -2.96 13.55 -1.61
N VAL A 598 -3.76 13.94 -2.60
CA VAL A 598 -5.07 14.55 -2.39
C VAL A 598 -6.07 13.55 -1.81
N LEU A 599 -6.13 12.32 -2.34
CA LEU A 599 -6.99 11.25 -1.84
C LEU A 599 -6.67 10.90 -0.39
N HIS A 600 -5.39 10.73 -0.06
CA HIS A 600 -4.92 10.46 1.30
C HIS A 600 -5.31 11.59 2.27
N ASN A 601 -5.05 12.85 1.88
CA ASN A 601 -5.40 14.01 2.70
C ASN A 601 -6.91 14.14 2.92
N LEU A 602 -7.71 13.86 1.89
CA LEU A 602 -9.16 13.89 2.00
C LEU A 602 -9.68 12.81 2.96
N ALA A 603 -9.15 11.59 2.85
CA ALA A 603 -9.49 10.47 3.73
C ALA A 603 -9.12 10.78 5.19
N MET A 604 -7.91 11.28 5.44
CA MET A 604 -7.46 11.73 6.77
C MET A 604 -8.37 12.83 7.34
N ALA A 605 -8.74 13.82 6.52
CA ALA A 605 -9.61 14.91 6.95
C ALA A 605 -11.04 14.44 7.25
N GLN A 606 -11.56 13.44 6.52
CA GLN A 606 -12.85 12.82 6.81
C GLN A 606 -12.81 11.99 8.09
N THR A 607 -11.72 11.25 8.34
CA THR A 607 -11.49 10.54 9.60
C THR A 607 -11.46 11.51 10.78
N ALA A 608 -10.70 12.61 10.68
CA ALA A 608 -10.62 13.62 11.73
C ALA A 608 -11.95 14.35 11.98
N ALA A 609 -12.83 14.44 10.98
CA ALA A 609 -14.16 15.04 11.11
C ALA A 609 -15.16 14.17 11.90
N GLY A 610 -14.80 12.92 12.24
CA GLY A 610 -15.70 12.01 12.95
C GLY A 610 -16.89 11.53 12.12
N ASP A 611 -16.71 11.42 10.80
CA ASP A 611 -17.70 10.91 9.84
C ASP A 611 -17.24 9.56 9.26
N PRO A 612 -17.56 8.42 9.92
CA PRO A 612 -17.04 7.12 9.53
C PRO A 612 -17.41 6.68 8.10
N PRO A 613 -18.65 6.89 7.60
CA PRO A 613 -18.99 6.59 6.21
C PRO A 613 -18.10 7.35 5.21
N ALA A 614 -17.97 8.67 5.37
CA ALA A 614 -17.14 9.48 4.48
C ALA A 614 -15.66 9.09 4.54
N ALA A 615 -15.16 8.77 5.74
CA ALA A 615 -13.80 8.29 5.92
C ALA A 615 -13.57 6.94 5.20
N ALA A 616 -14.50 6.00 5.34
CA ALA A 616 -14.40 4.70 4.67
C ALA A 616 -14.38 4.86 3.14
N GLU A 617 -15.24 5.72 2.58
CA GLU A 617 -15.23 6.04 1.15
C GLU A 617 -13.91 6.68 0.70
N GLY A 618 -13.36 7.62 1.48
CA GLY A 618 -12.08 8.27 1.19
C GLY A 618 -10.91 7.27 1.15
N TRP A 619 -10.79 6.43 2.18
CA TRP A 619 -9.76 5.39 2.23
C TRP A 619 -9.93 4.33 1.14
N GLN A 620 -11.16 4.01 0.77
CA GLN A 620 -11.43 3.10 -0.33
C GLN A 620 -11.04 3.71 -1.69
N ALA A 621 -11.35 4.98 -1.93
CA ALA A 621 -10.92 5.70 -3.13
C ALA A 621 -9.39 5.77 -3.23
N TYR A 622 -8.71 6.02 -2.12
CA TYR A 622 -7.26 5.99 -2.04
C TYR A 622 -6.68 4.62 -2.42
N LEU A 623 -7.19 3.54 -1.82
CA LEU A 623 -6.80 2.16 -2.18
C LEU A 623 -7.02 1.86 -3.66
N HIS A 624 -8.19 2.21 -4.20
CA HIS A 624 -8.49 1.96 -5.61
C HIS A 624 -7.51 2.70 -6.54
N ALA A 625 -7.08 3.91 -6.17
CA ALA A 625 -6.07 4.63 -6.93
C ALA A 625 -4.71 3.94 -6.89
N LEU A 626 -4.26 3.46 -5.73
CA LEU A 626 -3.01 2.70 -5.59
C LEU A 626 -3.01 1.45 -6.48
N TYR A 627 -4.11 0.69 -6.51
CA TYR A 627 -4.22 -0.47 -7.41
C TYR A 627 -4.27 -0.07 -8.88
N ALA A 628 -5.04 0.98 -9.22
CA ALA A 628 -5.18 1.43 -10.61
C ALA A 628 -3.85 1.93 -11.20
N LEU A 629 -3.04 2.62 -10.39
CA LEU A 629 -1.72 3.09 -10.79
C LEU A 629 -0.75 1.92 -11.03
N ASP A 630 -0.74 0.90 -10.17
CA ASP A 630 0.09 -0.30 -10.35
C ASP A 630 -0.34 -1.13 -11.57
N VAL A 631 -1.65 -1.23 -11.81
CA VAL A 631 -2.17 -1.85 -13.04
C VAL A 631 -1.71 -1.07 -14.27
N ALA A 632 -1.78 0.26 -14.24
CA ALA A 632 -1.34 1.11 -15.35
C ALA A 632 0.19 1.06 -15.56
N ALA A 633 0.97 0.94 -14.49
CA ALA A 633 2.42 0.78 -14.54
C ALA A 633 2.83 -0.64 -15.00
N GLY A 634 1.94 -1.62 -14.90
CA GLY A 634 2.24 -3.02 -15.19
C GLY A 634 3.12 -3.69 -14.13
N ASP A 635 3.16 -3.13 -12.92
CA ASP A 635 3.98 -3.60 -11.79
C ASP A 635 3.13 -3.64 -10.51
N PRO A 636 2.78 -4.84 -9.99
CA PRO A 636 1.99 -4.95 -8.78
C PRO A 636 2.80 -4.64 -7.50
N CYS A 637 4.13 -4.48 -7.60
CA CYS A 637 5.00 -4.24 -6.46
C CYS A 637 5.09 -2.76 -6.07
N GLY A 638 4.77 -1.84 -7.00
CA GLY A 638 5.00 -0.40 -6.88
C GLY A 638 4.49 0.21 -5.56
N HIS A 639 3.23 -0.07 -5.20
CA HIS A 639 2.61 0.39 -3.95
C HIS A 639 2.21 -0.76 -3.01
N ALA A 640 2.82 -1.94 -3.15
CA ALA A 640 2.41 -3.13 -2.41
C ALA A 640 2.54 -2.98 -0.88
N ALA A 641 3.65 -2.42 -0.39
CA ALA A 641 3.85 -2.21 1.05
C ALA A 641 2.79 -1.26 1.65
N GLU A 642 2.49 -0.17 0.96
CA GLU A 642 1.48 0.81 1.39
C GLU A 642 0.07 0.22 1.38
N ARG A 643 -0.31 -0.52 0.33
CA ARG A 643 -1.59 -1.22 0.28
C ARG A 643 -1.73 -2.26 1.39
N ALA A 644 -0.65 -2.97 1.71
CA ALA A 644 -0.65 -3.93 2.80
C ALA A 644 -0.91 -3.26 4.16
N GLU A 645 -0.20 -2.18 4.46
CA GLU A 645 -0.38 -1.42 5.70
C GLU A 645 -1.81 -0.90 5.82
N LEU A 646 -2.32 -0.26 4.76
CA LEU A 646 -3.65 0.32 4.75
C LEU A 646 -4.75 -0.76 4.89
N HIS A 647 -4.61 -1.90 4.20
CA HIS A 647 -5.53 -3.02 4.39
C HIS A 647 -5.50 -3.57 5.82
N GLY A 648 -4.33 -3.66 6.46
CA GLY A 648 -4.23 -4.07 7.86
C GLY A 648 -4.94 -3.11 8.82
N VAL A 649 -4.78 -1.79 8.61
CA VAL A 649 -5.50 -0.76 9.40
C VAL A 649 -7.01 -0.85 9.17
N LEU A 650 -7.45 -0.98 7.92
CA LEU A 650 -8.88 -1.06 7.58
C LEU A 650 -9.53 -2.35 8.09
N ALA A 651 -8.80 -3.46 8.15
CA ALA A 651 -9.28 -4.67 8.82
C ALA A 651 -9.54 -4.39 10.32
N GLY A 652 -8.68 -3.64 11.00
CA GLY A 652 -8.88 -3.26 12.40
C GLY A 652 -9.91 -2.14 12.64
N ALA A 653 -10.42 -1.49 11.59
CA ALA A 653 -11.25 -0.28 11.71
C ALA A 653 -12.76 -0.56 11.57
N PHE A 654 -13.58 0.49 11.56
CA PHE A 654 -15.01 0.45 11.15
C PHE A 654 -15.87 -0.67 11.77
N GLY A 655 -15.64 -0.99 13.05
CA GLY A 655 -16.46 -1.94 13.80
C GLY A 655 -16.03 -3.41 13.72
N THR A 656 -14.84 -3.71 13.19
CA THR A 656 -14.22 -5.05 13.19
C THR A 656 -13.02 -5.19 14.13
N ALA A 657 -12.65 -4.11 14.84
CA ALA A 657 -11.54 -4.08 15.80
C ALA A 657 -11.52 -5.26 16.79
N ALA A 658 -12.69 -5.71 17.27
CA ALA A 658 -12.79 -6.81 18.23
C ALA A 658 -12.24 -8.14 17.70
N LEU A 659 -12.22 -8.34 16.37
CA LEU A 659 -11.64 -9.52 15.72
C LEU A 659 -10.11 -9.45 15.65
N ALA A 660 -9.52 -8.26 15.60
CA ALA A 660 -8.08 -8.08 15.54
C ALA A 660 -7.42 -8.42 16.89
N VAL A 661 -6.12 -8.67 16.87
CA VAL A 661 -5.32 -8.74 18.11
C VAL A 661 -5.16 -7.29 18.62
N PRO A 662 -5.66 -6.96 19.82
CA PRO A 662 -5.48 -5.62 20.36
C PRO A 662 -3.99 -5.35 20.63
N PRO A 663 -3.52 -4.10 20.46
CA PRO A 663 -2.19 -3.72 20.89
C PRO A 663 -2.06 -3.88 22.42
N PRO A 664 -0.84 -4.08 22.96
CA PRO A 664 -0.62 -4.39 24.37
C PRO A 664 -1.13 -3.31 25.35
N ASP A 665 -1.34 -2.08 24.86
CA ASP A 665 -1.79 -0.93 25.67
C ASP A 665 -3.32 -0.75 25.66
N GLN A 666 -4.08 -1.62 25.00
CA GLN A 666 -5.55 -1.57 24.93
C GLN A 666 -6.20 -2.74 25.66
N ASP A 667 -7.35 -2.48 26.30
CA ASP A 667 -8.14 -3.52 26.95
C ASP A 667 -8.60 -4.59 25.94
N GLU A 668 -8.51 -5.86 26.33
CA GLU A 668 -8.99 -6.94 25.48
C GLU A 668 -10.52 -6.89 25.32
N PRO A 669 -11.05 -6.99 24.08
CA PRO A 669 -12.48 -7.07 23.84
C PRO A 669 -13.09 -8.27 24.54
N ARG A 670 -14.24 -8.08 25.19
CA ARG A 670 -14.95 -9.16 25.90
C ARG A 670 -15.46 -10.21 24.91
N ALA A 671 -15.54 -11.47 25.33
CA ALA A 671 -16.04 -12.57 24.49
C ALA A 671 -17.39 -12.26 23.83
N ARG A 672 -18.34 -11.64 24.55
CA ARG A 672 -19.65 -11.21 23.99
C ARG A 672 -19.54 -10.24 22.83
N GLU A 673 -18.61 -9.29 22.90
CA GLU A 673 -18.39 -8.29 21.85
C GLU A 673 -17.85 -8.96 20.58
N VAL A 674 -16.90 -9.90 20.76
CA VAL A 674 -16.35 -10.69 19.66
C VAL A 674 -17.43 -11.55 19.00
N MET A 675 -18.28 -12.25 19.78
CA MET A 675 -19.39 -13.03 19.22
C MET A 675 -20.41 -12.16 18.48
N ALA A 676 -20.70 -10.96 18.98
CA ALA A 676 -21.58 -10.01 18.30
C ALA A 676 -21.01 -9.53 16.96
N VAL A 677 -19.68 -9.36 16.85
CA VAL A 677 -19.02 -9.05 15.58
C VAL A 677 -19.02 -10.27 14.64
N LEU A 678 -18.73 -11.47 15.14
CA LEU A 678 -18.75 -12.72 14.36
C LEU A 678 -20.13 -13.03 13.77
N ALA A 679 -21.21 -12.76 14.52
CA ALA A 679 -22.58 -12.87 14.01
C ALA A 679 -22.90 -11.86 12.88
N GLY A 680 -22.10 -10.80 12.74
CA GLY A 680 -22.25 -9.77 11.71
C GLY A 680 -21.61 -10.18 10.39
N THR A 681 -22.33 -10.91 9.54
CA THR A 681 -21.82 -11.41 8.25
C THR A 681 -21.10 -10.37 7.37
N ALA A 682 -21.64 -9.15 7.26
CA ALA A 682 -21.02 -8.07 6.48
C ALA A 682 -19.70 -7.57 7.08
N ARG A 683 -19.62 -7.48 8.42
CA ARG A 683 -18.41 -7.06 9.15
C ARG A 683 -17.30 -8.08 8.98
N VAL A 684 -17.61 -9.37 9.18
CA VAL A 684 -16.63 -10.45 8.96
C VAL A 684 -16.20 -10.51 7.49
N ALA A 685 -17.10 -10.22 6.53
CA ALA A 685 -16.74 -10.13 5.10
C ALA A 685 -15.70 -9.05 4.82
N ALA A 686 -15.90 -7.86 5.40
CA ALA A 686 -15.01 -6.72 5.21
C ALA A 686 -13.65 -7.00 5.85
N TYR A 687 -13.66 -7.57 7.05
CA TYR A 687 -12.48 -8.00 7.78
C TYR A 687 -11.64 -9.01 6.97
N GLU A 688 -12.28 -10.11 6.54
CA GLU A 688 -11.64 -11.18 5.76
C GLU A 688 -11.05 -10.65 4.45
N ARG A 689 -11.80 -9.81 3.73
CA ARG A 689 -11.34 -9.18 2.49
C ARG A 689 -10.06 -8.39 2.69
N HIS A 690 -10.04 -7.51 3.70
CA HIS A 690 -8.89 -6.64 3.95
C HIS A 690 -7.67 -7.45 4.40
N LEU A 691 -7.83 -8.44 5.28
CA LEU A 691 -6.71 -9.33 5.64
C LEU A 691 -6.18 -10.12 4.43
N ARG A 692 -7.05 -10.64 3.57
CA ARG A 692 -6.62 -11.37 2.38
C ARG A 692 -5.82 -10.48 1.42
N LEU A 693 -6.23 -9.23 1.25
CA LEU A 693 -5.50 -8.26 0.45
C LEU A 693 -4.20 -7.78 1.13
N GLU A 694 -4.17 -7.64 2.47
CA GLU A 694 -2.91 -7.40 3.20
C GLU A 694 -1.90 -8.54 2.93
N LEU A 695 -2.34 -9.78 3.08
CA LEU A 695 -1.53 -10.99 2.83
C LEU A 695 -0.97 -11.01 1.40
N LEU A 696 -1.83 -10.80 0.39
CA LEU A 696 -1.40 -10.75 -1.00
C LEU A 696 -0.38 -9.63 -1.25
N ASN A 697 -0.64 -8.43 -0.75
CA ASN A 697 0.22 -7.29 -0.99
C ASN A 697 1.60 -7.44 -0.32
N ARG A 698 1.66 -8.00 0.90
CA ARG A 698 2.95 -8.34 1.52
C ARG A 698 3.71 -9.40 0.73
N ARG A 699 3.00 -10.40 0.20
CA ARG A 699 3.57 -11.46 -0.64
C ARG A 699 4.20 -10.92 -1.91
N VAL A 700 3.50 -10.03 -2.64
CA VAL A 700 4.05 -9.43 -3.88
C VAL A 700 5.10 -8.35 -3.62
N ALA A 701 5.09 -7.70 -2.45
CA ALA A 701 6.16 -6.76 -2.05
C ALA A 701 7.51 -7.46 -1.85
N GLY A 702 7.51 -8.77 -1.56
CA GLY A 702 8.73 -9.56 -1.36
C GLY A 702 9.46 -9.93 -2.65
N HIS A 703 10.79 -9.95 -2.59
CA HIS A 703 11.64 -10.32 -3.73
C HIS A 703 12.13 -11.77 -3.66
N GLY A 704 12.08 -12.42 -2.49
CA GLY A 704 12.50 -13.81 -2.32
C GLY A 704 11.41 -14.87 -2.59
N VAL A 705 11.84 -16.07 -3.03
CA VAL A 705 10.97 -17.25 -3.24
C VAL A 705 10.18 -17.60 -1.96
N ARG A 706 10.84 -17.55 -0.79
CA ARG A 706 10.21 -17.84 0.50
C ARG A 706 9.03 -16.94 0.80
N LEU A 707 9.13 -15.64 0.49
CA LEU A 707 8.01 -14.72 0.69
C LEU A 707 6.88 -14.90 -0.32
N ARG A 708 7.24 -15.10 -1.59
CA ARG A 708 6.25 -15.23 -2.66
C ARG A 708 5.46 -16.54 -2.57
N LEU A 709 6.13 -17.63 -2.22
CA LEU A 709 5.56 -18.98 -2.29
C LEU A 709 5.39 -19.65 -0.92
N GLY A 710 5.98 -19.11 0.16
CA GLY A 710 5.94 -19.73 1.49
C GLY A 710 6.89 -20.92 1.68
N VAL A 711 7.69 -21.30 0.67
CA VAL A 711 8.57 -22.48 0.74
C VAL A 711 10.05 -22.09 0.65
N SER A 712 10.93 -22.91 1.24
CA SER A 712 12.38 -22.70 1.09
C SER A 712 12.81 -22.58 -0.38
N PRO A 713 13.76 -21.69 -0.73
CA PRO A 713 14.37 -21.68 -2.06
C PRO A 713 14.97 -23.03 -2.47
N ASP A 714 15.40 -23.83 -1.48
CA ASP A 714 16.00 -25.16 -1.67
C ASP A 714 14.96 -26.29 -1.77
N ALA A 715 13.66 -25.98 -1.72
CA ALA A 715 12.61 -26.99 -1.79
C ALA A 715 12.56 -27.68 -3.18
N PRO A 716 12.16 -28.97 -3.24
CA PRO A 716 12.00 -29.70 -4.51
C PRO A 716 11.10 -28.94 -5.49
N GLN A 717 11.38 -29.07 -6.79
CA GLN A 717 10.64 -28.36 -7.84
C GLN A 717 9.13 -28.61 -7.76
N GLU A 718 8.71 -29.86 -7.55
CA GLU A 718 7.29 -30.24 -7.40
C GLU A 718 6.61 -29.50 -6.24
N VAL A 719 7.32 -29.31 -5.11
CA VAL A 719 6.81 -28.57 -3.95
C VAL A 719 6.70 -27.08 -4.26
N ARG A 720 7.67 -26.50 -4.97
CA ARG A 720 7.62 -25.09 -5.41
C ARG A 720 6.52 -24.84 -6.43
N GLU A 721 6.27 -25.78 -7.34
CA GLU A 721 5.16 -25.71 -8.31
C GLU A 721 3.80 -25.78 -7.61
N ALA A 722 3.61 -26.72 -6.69
CA ALA A 722 2.38 -26.81 -5.90
C ALA A 722 2.14 -25.54 -5.05
N ALA A 723 3.19 -25.00 -4.43
CA ALA A 723 3.11 -23.75 -3.67
C ALA A 723 2.76 -22.54 -4.56
N ARG A 724 3.28 -22.51 -5.79
CA ARG A 724 2.94 -21.49 -6.79
C ARG A 724 1.48 -21.56 -7.20
N ASP A 725 0.97 -22.75 -7.51
CA ASP A 725 -0.43 -22.93 -7.89
C ASP A 725 -1.39 -22.47 -6.78
N ARG A 726 -1.05 -22.77 -5.52
CA ARG A 726 -1.79 -22.26 -4.35
C ARG A 726 -1.69 -20.74 -4.23
N ALA A 727 -0.50 -20.16 -4.33
CA ALA A 727 -0.31 -18.72 -4.24
C ALA A 727 -1.08 -17.96 -5.34
N VAL A 728 -1.14 -18.51 -6.55
CA VAL A 728 -1.93 -17.98 -7.68
C VAL A 728 -3.43 -18.09 -7.40
N ALA A 729 -3.92 -19.22 -6.91
CA ALA A 729 -5.32 -19.40 -6.54
C ALA A 729 -5.75 -18.42 -5.42
N ASP A 730 -4.89 -18.22 -4.43
CA ASP A 730 -5.08 -17.23 -3.36
C ASP A 730 -5.14 -15.80 -3.90
N ALA A 731 -4.21 -15.46 -4.81
CA ALA A 731 -4.16 -14.14 -5.44
C ALA A 731 -5.45 -13.86 -6.22
N ARG A 732 -5.92 -14.81 -7.03
CA ARG A 732 -7.21 -14.68 -7.74
C ARG A 732 -8.39 -14.49 -6.77
N THR A 733 -8.42 -15.25 -5.69
CA THR A 733 -9.47 -15.15 -4.67
C THR A 733 -9.47 -13.79 -3.97
N ALA A 734 -8.28 -13.26 -3.67
CA ALA A 734 -8.12 -11.93 -3.07
C ALA A 734 -8.57 -10.83 -4.05
N CYS A 735 -8.08 -10.88 -5.29
CA CYS A 735 -8.36 -9.89 -6.31
C CYS A 735 -9.83 -9.88 -6.76
N ALA A 736 -10.55 -11.01 -6.70
CA ALA A 736 -11.98 -11.08 -7.00
C ALA A 736 -12.85 -10.19 -6.10
N ARG A 737 -12.30 -9.62 -5.02
CA ARG A 737 -12.97 -8.68 -4.12
C ARG A 737 -12.63 -7.21 -4.41
N LEU A 738 -11.75 -6.92 -5.36
CA LEU A 738 -11.45 -5.58 -5.88
C LEU A 738 -12.53 -5.15 -6.89
N PRO A 739 -12.60 -3.85 -7.26
CA PRO A 739 -13.49 -3.40 -8.32
C PRO A 739 -13.23 -4.14 -9.64
N ASP A 740 -14.28 -4.44 -10.41
CA ASP A 740 -14.22 -5.26 -11.63
C ASP A 740 -13.12 -4.82 -12.62
N ARG A 741 -12.93 -3.50 -12.77
CA ARG A 741 -11.92 -2.91 -13.68
C ARG A 741 -10.47 -3.15 -13.25
N ILE A 742 -10.25 -3.49 -11.99
CA ILE A 742 -8.94 -3.68 -11.36
C ILE A 742 -8.70 -5.18 -11.08
N ALA A 743 -9.75 -5.91 -10.67
CA ALA A 743 -9.67 -7.28 -10.18
C ALA A 743 -8.92 -8.21 -11.13
N GLU A 744 -9.34 -8.33 -12.40
CA GLU A 744 -8.72 -9.23 -13.36
C GLU A 744 -7.32 -8.74 -13.81
N PRO A 745 -7.12 -7.47 -14.23
CA PRO A 745 -5.79 -6.99 -14.60
C PRO A 745 -4.75 -7.12 -13.48
N PHE A 746 -5.13 -6.81 -12.24
CA PHE A 746 -4.22 -6.90 -11.10
C PHE A 746 -3.92 -8.36 -10.72
N ALA A 747 -4.91 -9.27 -10.80
CA ALA A 747 -4.69 -10.70 -10.60
C ALA A 747 -3.65 -11.25 -11.60
N LEU A 748 -3.75 -10.89 -12.88
CA LEU A 748 -2.80 -11.30 -13.92
C LEU A 748 -1.38 -10.76 -13.68
N LEU A 749 -1.26 -9.56 -13.10
CA LEU A 749 0.04 -9.01 -12.70
C LEU A 749 0.63 -9.78 -11.51
N CYS A 750 -0.17 -10.08 -10.49
CA CYS A 750 0.26 -10.91 -9.38
C CYS A 750 0.68 -12.31 -9.85
N GLU A 751 -0.08 -12.94 -10.74
CA GLU A 751 0.25 -14.24 -11.34
C GLU A 751 1.60 -14.23 -12.03
N ARG A 752 1.91 -13.19 -12.80
CA ARG A 752 3.21 -13.04 -13.46
C ARG A 752 4.35 -12.98 -12.45
N VAL A 753 4.20 -12.15 -11.41
CA VAL A 753 5.21 -11.98 -10.36
C VAL A 753 5.41 -13.25 -9.52
N LEU A 754 4.34 -14.03 -9.31
CA LEU A 754 4.40 -15.33 -8.60
C LEU A 754 4.94 -16.46 -9.51
N ALA A 755 4.78 -16.33 -10.83
CA ALA A 755 5.28 -17.28 -11.81
C ALA A 755 6.78 -17.15 -12.09
N GLU A 756 7.31 -15.92 -12.06
CA GLU A 756 8.75 -15.66 -12.24
C GLU A 756 9.60 -16.27 -11.12
N ASP A 757 10.68 -16.95 -11.47
CA ASP A 757 11.69 -17.37 -10.49
C ASP A 757 12.32 -16.11 -9.88
N ALA A 758 12.16 -15.96 -8.57
CA ALA A 758 12.56 -14.75 -7.87
C ALA A 758 14.08 -14.54 -7.99
N PRO A 759 14.55 -13.34 -8.40
CA PRO A 759 15.98 -13.06 -8.47
C PRO A 759 16.61 -13.17 -7.07
N PRO A 760 17.91 -13.50 -6.95
CA PRO A 760 18.57 -13.57 -5.65
C PRO A 760 18.44 -12.22 -4.91
N ALA A 761 18.16 -12.29 -3.60
CA ALA A 761 17.88 -11.12 -2.77
C ALA A 761 18.96 -10.03 -2.90
N ARG A 762 18.55 -8.76 -2.97
CA ARG A 762 19.43 -7.61 -3.20
C ARG A 762 20.44 -7.35 -2.06
N SER A 763 20.33 -8.02 -0.91
CA SER A 763 21.36 -8.19 0.12
C SER A 763 20.87 -9.18 1.21
N ALA A 764 21.77 -9.69 2.06
CA ALA A 764 21.39 -10.52 3.22
C ALA A 764 20.49 -9.77 4.22
N ALA A 765 20.72 -8.47 4.41
CA ALA A 765 19.89 -7.63 5.29
C ALA A 765 18.47 -7.44 4.74
N ALA A 766 18.33 -7.29 3.42
CA ALA A 766 17.02 -7.20 2.77
C ALA A 766 16.24 -8.52 2.90
N ALA A 767 16.91 -9.66 2.71
CA ALA A 767 16.31 -10.98 2.90
C ALA A 767 15.83 -11.20 4.35
N GLN A 768 16.61 -10.74 5.33
CA GLN A 768 16.24 -10.85 6.74
C GLN A 768 15.05 -9.97 7.10
N ALA A 769 15.02 -8.70 6.66
CA ALA A 769 13.89 -7.81 6.88
C ALA A 769 12.59 -8.33 6.22
N GLU A 770 12.75 -8.93 5.03
CA GLU A 770 11.68 -9.63 4.32
C GLU A 770 11.12 -10.80 5.15
N GLU A 771 11.98 -11.68 5.68
CA GLU A 771 11.58 -12.84 6.50
C GLU A 771 10.95 -12.46 7.85
N GLU A 772 11.44 -11.39 8.50
CA GLU A 772 10.85 -10.82 9.71
C GLU A 772 9.41 -10.34 9.45
N THR A 773 9.18 -9.66 8.33
CA THR A 773 7.86 -9.12 7.94
C THR A 773 6.82 -10.22 7.73
N HIS A 774 7.21 -11.34 7.13
CA HIS A 774 6.33 -12.52 6.96
C HIS A 774 6.08 -13.23 8.28
N THR A 775 7.12 -13.41 9.08
CA THR A 775 7.01 -14.01 10.41
C THR A 775 6.04 -13.24 11.29
N ASP A 776 6.08 -11.90 11.28
CA ASP A 776 5.18 -11.06 12.08
C ASP A 776 3.72 -11.11 11.63
N LEU A 777 3.48 -11.32 10.34
CA LEU A 777 2.15 -11.55 9.81
C LEU A 777 1.58 -12.90 10.28
N VAL A 778 2.36 -13.97 10.17
CA VAL A 778 1.99 -15.30 10.65
C VAL A 778 1.69 -15.27 12.14
N LYS A 779 2.56 -14.63 12.95
CA LYS A 779 2.36 -14.47 14.39
C LYS A 779 1.02 -13.80 14.69
N ARG A 780 0.68 -12.71 14.00
CA ARG A 780 -0.59 -11.99 14.20
C ARG A 780 -1.80 -12.87 13.88
N LEU A 781 -1.81 -13.56 12.75
CA LEU A 781 -2.91 -14.46 12.36
C LEU A 781 -3.04 -15.66 13.30
N PHE A 782 -1.92 -16.25 13.72
CA PHE A 782 -1.89 -17.33 14.69
C PHE A 782 -2.46 -16.89 16.05
N GLN A 783 -1.98 -15.77 16.60
CA GLN A 783 -2.47 -15.20 17.85
C GLN A 783 -3.96 -14.88 17.77
N GLN A 784 -4.41 -14.33 16.64
CA GLN A 784 -5.82 -14.06 16.40
C GLN A 784 -6.66 -15.33 16.45
N LYS A 785 -6.33 -16.36 15.64
CA LYS A 785 -7.09 -17.61 15.60
C LYS A 785 -7.09 -18.32 16.95
N ARG A 786 -5.95 -18.33 17.65
CA ARG A 786 -5.82 -18.89 19.00
C ARG A 786 -6.69 -18.13 20.01
N ARG A 787 -6.73 -16.81 19.95
CA ARG A 787 -7.61 -15.96 20.78
C ARG A 787 -9.08 -16.25 20.50
N LEU A 788 -9.49 -16.30 19.23
CA LEU A 788 -10.87 -16.65 18.86
C LEU A 788 -11.25 -18.03 19.40
N ARG A 789 -10.37 -19.03 19.29
CA ARG A 789 -10.57 -20.38 19.86
C ARG A 789 -10.77 -20.35 21.37
N ALA A 790 -9.97 -19.57 22.10
CA ALA A 790 -10.10 -19.44 23.56
C ALA A 790 -11.43 -18.78 23.96
N LEU A 791 -11.82 -17.68 23.30
CA LEU A 791 -13.05 -16.95 23.58
C LEU A 791 -14.32 -17.76 23.33
N LEU A 792 -14.29 -18.71 22.38
CA LEU A 792 -15.40 -19.63 22.13
C LEU A 792 -15.72 -20.53 23.34
N VAL A 793 -14.71 -20.85 24.14
CA VAL A 793 -14.84 -21.69 25.34
C VAL A 793 -15.15 -20.84 26.58
N GLU A 794 -14.58 -19.63 26.66
CA GLU A 794 -14.77 -18.71 27.79
C GLU A 794 -16.24 -18.31 27.98
N ASP A 795 -16.92 -17.89 26.91
CA ASP A 795 -18.35 -17.57 26.95
C ASP A 795 -19.13 -18.58 26.12
N ARG A 796 -19.82 -19.52 26.77
CA ARG A 796 -20.67 -20.52 26.10
C ARG A 796 -22.11 -20.03 25.87
N THR A 797 -22.44 -18.78 26.17
CA THR A 797 -23.82 -18.26 26.01
C THR A 797 -24.26 -18.14 24.56
N TRP A 798 -23.32 -17.99 23.62
CA TRP A 798 -23.63 -17.94 22.19
C TRP A 798 -24.10 -19.29 21.63
N CYS A 799 -23.74 -20.42 22.27
CA CYS A 799 -23.98 -21.77 21.76
C CYS A 799 -25.48 -22.08 21.59
N LEU A 800 -26.31 -21.65 22.55
CA LEU A 800 -27.76 -21.84 22.58
C LEU A 800 -28.50 -20.54 22.28
N SER A 801 -28.16 -19.93 21.15
CA SER A 801 -28.73 -18.65 20.70
C SER A 801 -29.22 -18.72 19.26
N VAL A 802 -30.15 -17.81 18.91
CA VAL A 802 -30.68 -17.65 17.54
C VAL A 802 -29.64 -17.13 16.54
N TYR A 803 -28.47 -16.69 17.01
CA TYR A 803 -27.36 -16.19 16.21
C TYR A 803 -26.14 -17.13 16.23
N SER A 804 -26.23 -18.31 16.86
CA SER A 804 -25.14 -19.30 16.91
C SER A 804 -24.67 -19.72 15.52
N GLY A 805 -25.62 -19.96 14.59
CA GLY A 805 -25.30 -20.26 13.19
C GLY A 805 -24.61 -19.09 12.48
N ASP A 806 -24.93 -17.85 12.86
CA ASP A 806 -24.26 -16.65 12.33
C ASP A 806 -22.80 -16.56 12.81
N VAL A 807 -22.53 -16.90 14.07
CA VAL A 807 -21.15 -16.98 14.62
C VAL A 807 -20.34 -18.06 13.91
N ILE A 808 -20.91 -19.26 13.75
CA ILE A 808 -20.24 -20.38 13.04
C ILE A 808 -19.95 -19.99 11.60
N ALA A 809 -20.90 -19.36 10.90
CA ALA A 809 -20.68 -18.87 9.55
C ALA A 809 -19.59 -17.78 9.50
N GLY A 810 -19.53 -16.90 10.50
CA GLY A 810 -18.44 -15.93 10.65
C GLY A 810 -17.08 -16.61 10.78
N LEU A 811 -16.97 -17.63 11.62
CA LEU A 811 -15.75 -18.42 11.79
C LEU A 811 -15.38 -19.21 10.53
N ALA A 812 -16.36 -19.77 9.81
CA ALA A 812 -16.12 -20.46 8.56
C ALA A 812 -15.48 -19.53 7.50
N ARG A 813 -15.78 -18.22 7.56
CA ARG A 813 -15.09 -17.23 6.73
C ARG A 813 -13.67 -16.96 7.22
N MET A 814 -13.46 -16.90 8.53
CA MET A 814 -12.11 -16.81 9.10
C MET A 814 -11.24 -18.04 8.78
N ASP A 815 -11.85 -19.22 8.62
CA ASP A 815 -11.17 -20.44 8.19
C ASP A 815 -10.67 -20.36 6.74
N THR A 816 -11.25 -19.49 5.90
CA THR A 816 -10.76 -19.24 4.53
C THR A 816 -9.44 -18.46 4.49
N LEU A 817 -8.93 -17.97 5.62
CA LEU A 817 -7.60 -17.38 5.77
C LEU A 817 -6.68 -18.42 6.45
N PRO A 818 -6.22 -19.45 5.72
CA PRO A 818 -5.46 -20.53 6.33
C PRO A 818 -4.05 -20.07 6.73
N LEU A 819 -3.57 -20.58 7.86
CA LEU A 819 -2.14 -20.72 8.09
C LEU A 819 -1.64 -21.89 7.24
N ASP A 820 -0.65 -21.67 6.37
CA ASP A 820 -0.15 -22.74 5.50
C ASP A 820 0.78 -23.67 6.29
N ALA A 821 0.39 -24.95 6.38
CA ALA A 821 1.18 -25.98 7.06
C ALA A 821 2.38 -26.46 6.22
N ASP A 822 2.36 -26.18 4.91
CA ASP A 822 3.49 -26.45 4.02
C ASP A 822 4.52 -25.31 4.00
N ASP A 823 4.23 -24.18 4.66
CA ASP A 823 5.14 -23.05 4.74
C ASP A 823 6.12 -23.22 5.92
N ASP A 824 7.39 -23.44 5.58
CA ASP A 824 8.49 -23.67 6.53
C ASP A 824 8.61 -22.54 7.57
N ALA A 825 8.44 -21.28 7.14
CA ALA A 825 8.52 -20.13 8.02
C ALA A 825 7.29 -20.04 8.93
N THR A 826 6.12 -20.41 8.42
CA THR A 826 4.90 -20.51 9.22
C THR A 826 5.02 -21.58 10.30
N VAL A 827 5.44 -22.79 9.94
CA VAL A 827 5.68 -23.90 10.86
C VAL A 827 6.71 -23.53 11.93
N ALA A 828 7.84 -22.92 11.53
CA ALA A 828 8.88 -22.49 12.46
C ALA A 828 8.41 -21.37 13.41
N ALA A 829 7.59 -20.42 12.92
CA ALA A 829 7.03 -19.36 13.76
C ALA A 829 6.05 -19.92 14.80
N VAL A 830 5.18 -20.85 14.39
CA VAL A 830 4.23 -21.53 15.29
C VAL A 830 4.98 -22.34 16.35
N GLN A 831 5.97 -23.14 15.97
CA GLN A 831 6.79 -23.94 16.89
C GLN A 831 7.50 -23.09 17.96
N ARG A 832 7.88 -21.85 17.62
CA ARG A 832 8.51 -20.90 18.57
C ARG A 832 7.51 -20.31 19.57
N MET A 833 6.25 -20.16 19.18
CA MET A 833 5.18 -19.62 20.03
C MET A 833 4.49 -20.70 20.88
N ASP A 834 4.49 -21.94 20.40
CA ASP A 834 3.92 -23.09 21.10
C ASP A 834 4.82 -24.32 20.89
N SER A 835 5.48 -24.74 21.97
CA SER A 835 6.37 -25.90 21.96
C SER A 835 5.69 -27.20 22.40
N GLY A 836 4.43 -27.15 22.83
CA GLY A 836 3.75 -28.28 23.46
C GLY A 836 2.99 -29.19 22.49
N THR A 837 2.68 -28.72 21.28
CA THR A 837 1.91 -29.45 20.27
C THR A 837 2.65 -29.43 18.93
N ASP A 838 2.50 -30.49 18.15
CA ASP A 838 2.99 -30.51 16.76
C ASP A 838 2.42 -29.32 15.95
N PRO A 839 3.24 -28.48 15.31
CA PRO A 839 2.79 -27.27 14.63
C PRO A 839 1.77 -27.53 13.52
N ALA A 840 1.95 -28.59 12.72
CA ALA A 840 1.05 -28.93 11.63
C ALA A 840 -0.34 -29.30 12.16
N THR A 841 -0.39 -30.06 13.26
CA THR A 841 -1.63 -30.40 13.97
C THR A 841 -2.32 -29.13 14.50
N LEU A 842 -1.58 -28.25 15.17
CA LEU A 842 -2.12 -27.00 15.72
C LEU A 842 -2.63 -26.05 14.63
N ILE A 843 -1.90 -25.92 13.52
CA ILE A 843 -2.33 -25.17 12.32
C ILE A 843 -3.64 -25.77 11.78
N GLY A 844 -3.72 -27.09 11.66
CA GLY A 844 -4.93 -27.79 11.22
C GLY A 844 -6.14 -27.51 12.10
N GLU A 845 -5.96 -27.48 13.43
CA GLU A 845 -7.03 -27.11 14.37
C GLU A 845 -7.47 -25.65 14.23
N LEU A 846 -6.51 -24.72 14.11
CA LEU A 846 -6.79 -23.28 13.99
C LEU A 846 -7.34 -22.87 12.61
N ASN A 847 -7.18 -23.72 11.60
CA ASN A 847 -7.81 -23.57 10.29
C ASN A 847 -9.24 -24.12 10.23
N ARG A 848 -9.75 -24.73 11.32
CA ARG A 848 -11.11 -25.29 11.42
C ARG A 848 -11.84 -24.76 12.67
N LEU A 849 -11.84 -23.44 12.85
CA LEU A 849 -12.51 -22.79 13.98
C LEU A 849 -14.02 -22.98 13.93
N ALA A 850 -14.63 -23.04 12.74
CA ALA A 850 -16.06 -23.33 12.60
C ALA A 850 -16.41 -24.71 13.13
N ASP A 851 -15.65 -25.75 12.78
CA ASP A 851 -15.85 -27.10 13.28
C ASP A 851 -15.62 -27.19 14.80
N PHE A 852 -14.61 -26.48 15.30
CA PHE A 852 -14.36 -26.38 16.74
C PHE A 852 -15.54 -25.72 17.46
N ALA A 853 -16.07 -24.62 16.92
CA ALA A 853 -17.25 -23.94 17.45
C ALA A 853 -18.48 -24.87 17.44
N CYS A 854 -18.72 -25.60 16.35
CA CYS A 854 -19.78 -26.60 16.28
C CYS A 854 -19.65 -27.64 17.41
N ARG A 855 -18.45 -28.17 17.67
CA ARG A 855 -18.22 -29.11 18.77
C ARG A 855 -18.47 -28.50 20.15
N VAL A 856 -18.00 -27.27 20.39
CA VAL A 856 -18.24 -26.56 21.66
C VAL A 856 -19.73 -26.33 21.89
N ALA A 857 -20.46 -25.95 20.83
CA ALA A 857 -21.89 -25.74 20.88
C ALA A 857 -22.68 -27.04 21.06
N LEU A 858 -22.33 -28.11 20.34
CA LEU A 858 -22.94 -29.44 20.51
C LEU A 858 -22.79 -29.94 21.94
N ASN A 859 -21.58 -29.90 22.50
CA ASN A 859 -21.36 -30.27 23.91
C ASN A 859 -22.27 -29.47 24.83
N ARG A 860 -22.42 -28.15 24.60
CA ARG A 860 -23.27 -27.29 25.42
C ARG A 860 -24.76 -27.63 25.27
N VAL A 861 -25.19 -27.96 24.06
CA VAL A 861 -26.57 -28.38 23.76
C VAL A 861 -26.88 -29.67 24.51
N PHE A 862 -26.00 -30.66 24.46
CA PHE A 862 -26.21 -31.94 25.14
C PHE A 862 -26.17 -31.81 26.66
N ASP A 863 -25.22 -31.02 27.20
CA ASP A 863 -25.14 -30.72 28.65
C ASP A 863 -26.49 -30.15 29.18
N GLU A 864 -27.15 -29.29 28.40
CA GLU A 864 -28.40 -28.63 28.79
C GLU A 864 -29.65 -29.46 28.47
N ALA A 865 -29.58 -30.35 27.48
CA ALA A 865 -30.69 -31.23 27.11
C ALA A 865 -31.01 -32.24 28.23
N GLU A 866 -29.99 -32.68 28.98
CA GLU A 866 -30.14 -33.55 30.15
C GLU A 866 -30.63 -32.81 31.42
N GLY A 867 -30.59 -31.47 31.43
CA GLY A 867 -30.99 -30.64 32.58
C GLY A 867 -32.52 -30.52 32.73
N ASP A 868 -33.00 -29.55 33.52
CA ASP A 868 -34.44 -29.31 33.79
C ASP A 868 -34.98 -27.94 33.35
N ASP A 869 -34.25 -27.23 32.49
CA ASP A 869 -34.60 -25.87 32.09
C ASP A 869 -35.84 -25.82 31.15
N PRO A 870 -36.94 -25.15 31.55
CA PRO A 870 -38.17 -25.09 30.76
C PRO A 870 -38.06 -24.23 29.49
N LEU A 871 -37.06 -23.35 29.40
CA LEU A 871 -36.80 -22.49 28.24
C LEU A 871 -35.84 -23.14 27.23
N PHE A 872 -35.27 -24.30 27.56
CA PHE A 872 -34.36 -25.01 26.67
C PHE A 872 -34.99 -25.38 25.31
N PRO A 873 -36.21 -25.96 25.23
CA PRO A 873 -36.76 -26.43 23.95
C PRO A 873 -36.88 -25.33 22.88
N GLU A 874 -37.32 -24.13 23.28
CA GLU A 874 -37.42 -22.98 22.36
C GLU A 874 -36.05 -22.45 21.94
N ARG A 875 -35.06 -22.44 22.85
CA ARG A 875 -33.68 -22.05 22.52
C ARG A 875 -33.01 -23.06 21.59
N PHE A 876 -33.20 -24.36 21.82
CA PHE A 876 -32.73 -25.42 20.95
C PHE A 876 -33.33 -25.28 19.55
N ARG A 877 -34.65 -25.11 19.44
CA ARG A 877 -35.34 -24.89 18.17
C ARG A 877 -34.80 -23.66 17.42
N GLY A 878 -34.59 -22.55 18.13
CA GLY A 878 -33.98 -21.34 17.57
C GLY A 878 -32.55 -21.56 17.08
N THR A 879 -31.77 -22.36 17.81
CA THR A 879 -30.39 -22.76 17.47
C THR A 879 -30.36 -23.61 16.21
N GLY A 880 -31.13 -24.70 16.15
CA GLY A 880 -31.21 -25.59 14.99
C GLY A 880 -31.66 -24.85 13.72
N ARG A 881 -32.66 -23.97 13.82
CA ARG A 881 -33.09 -23.10 12.70
C ARG A 881 -32.00 -22.13 12.26
N SER A 882 -31.24 -21.57 13.20
CA SER A 882 -30.11 -20.69 12.89
C SER A 882 -29.03 -21.43 12.09
N TRP A 883 -28.70 -22.66 12.49
CA TRP A 883 -27.70 -23.49 11.83
C TRP A 883 -28.13 -23.92 10.43
N ALA A 884 -29.38 -24.36 10.29
CA ALA A 884 -29.96 -24.71 8.99
C ALA A 884 -29.99 -23.50 8.04
N ARG A 885 -30.43 -22.32 8.52
CA ARG A 885 -30.45 -21.07 7.75
C ARG A 885 -29.06 -20.66 7.24
N ARG A 886 -28.01 -20.95 8.02
CA ARG A 886 -26.62 -20.60 7.69
C ARG A 886 -25.84 -21.73 7.02
N ALA A 887 -26.52 -22.82 6.66
CA ALA A 887 -25.92 -23.97 6.00
C ALA A 887 -24.66 -24.49 6.74
N VAL A 888 -24.74 -24.54 8.07
CA VAL A 888 -23.74 -25.27 8.88
C VAL A 888 -23.69 -26.73 8.38
N SER A 889 -22.51 -27.36 8.42
CA SER A 889 -22.29 -28.72 7.89
C SER A 889 -23.42 -29.68 8.30
N SER A 890 -23.89 -30.46 7.33
CA SER A 890 -24.95 -31.46 7.51
C SER A 890 -24.58 -32.51 8.55
N GLU A 891 -23.28 -32.77 8.75
CA GLU A 891 -22.79 -33.65 9.81
C GLU A 891 -23.23 -33.15 11.20
N PHE A 892 -22.99 -31.86 11.50
CA PHE A 892 -23.33 -31.29 12.80
C PHE A 892 -24.84 -31.08 12.99
N LEU A 893 -25.56 -30.77 11.91
CA LEU A 893 -27.03 -30.78 11.92
C LEU A 893 -27.57 -32.19 12.18
N GLY A 894 -26.91 -33.22 11.63
CA GLY A 894 -27.21 -34.62 11.90
C GLY A 894 -27.05 -34.97 13.38
N TYR A 895 -25.99 -34.51 14.03
CA TYR A 895 -25.82 -34.74 15.48
C TYR A 895 -26.90 -34.07 16.34
N LEU A 896 -27.37 -32.86 15.99
CA LEU A 896 -28.52 -32.25 16.69
C LEU A 896 -29.82 -33.03 16.48
N ASP A 897 -29.87 -33.86 15.44
CA ASP A 897 -31.05 -34.55 14.98
C ASP A 897 -31.03 -36.06 15.23
N ASP A 898 -29.94 -36.60 15.80
CA ASP A 898 -29.76 -38.03 16.07
C ASP A 898 -30.10 -38.37 17.53
N PRO A 899 -31.16 -39.17 17.79
CA PRO A 899 -31.52 -39.60 19.14
C PRO A 899 -30.49 -40.57 19.76
N GLY A 900 -29.62 -41.19 18.97
CA GLY A 900 -28.64 -42.18 19.40
C GLY A 900 -27.49 -41.61 20.24
N ILE A 901 -27.31 -40.29 20.26
CA ILE A 901 -26.18 -39.64 20.93
C ILE A 901 -26.42 -39.50 22.45
N ALA A 902 -27.66 -39.25 22.87
CA ALA A 902 -27.99 -39.04 24.29
C ALA A 902 -28.16 -40.36 25.08
N HIS A 903 -28.75 -41.39 24.47
CA HIS A 903 -28.94 -42.70 25.11
C HIS A 903 -28.58 -43.87 24.18
N PRO A 904 -27.29 -44.01 23.84
CA PRO A 904 -26.83 -44.96 22.84
C PRO A 904 -27.18 -46.41 23.17
N GLN A 905 -27.19 -46.81 24.45
CA GLN A 905 -27.49 -48.19 24.81
C GLN A 905 -28.98 -48.54 24.66
N LEU A 906 -29.88 -47.72 25.21
CA LEU A 906 -31.33 -47.94 25.12
C LEU A 906 -31.83 -47.91 23.68
N VAL A 907 -31.33 -46.95 22.88
CA VAL A 907 -31.68 -46.82 21.45
C VAL A 907 -31.15 -48.02 20.67
N ARG A 908 -29.89 -48.44 20.89
CA ARG A 908 -29.33 -49.63 20.23
C ARG A 908 -30.12 -50.89 20.55
N ASP A 909 -30.48 -51.10 21.82
CA ASP A 909 -31.23 -52.27 22.25
C ASP A 909 -32.65 -52.28 21.66
N ALA A 910 -33.34 -51.12 21.64
CA ALA A 910 -34.66 -50.98 21.03
C ALA A 910 -34.65 -51.20 19.52
N VAL A 911 -33.67 -50.63 18.80
CA VAL A 911 -33.50 -50.84 17.35
C VAL A 911 -33.15 -52.31 17.03
N ALA A 912 -32.30 -52.95 17.85
CA ALA A 912 -31.98 -54.36 17.68
C ALA A 912 -33.18 -55.28 17.94
N ILE A 913 -34.09 -54.92 18.84
CA ILE A 913 -35.37 -55.62 19.05
C ILE A 913 -36.31 -55.38 17.87
N ALA A 914 -36.47 -54.12 17.44
CA ALA A 914 -37.32 -53.75 16.31
C ALA A 914 -36.93 -54.49 15.01
N ASN A 915 -35.64 -54.58 14.71
CA ASN A 915 -35.13 -55.27 13.52
C ASN A 915 -35.33 -56.80 13.55
N ARG A 916 -35.48 -57.41 14.74
CA ARG A 916 -35.77 -58.86 14.88
C ARG A 916 -37.26 -59.18 14.71
N SER A 917 -38.14 -58.20 14.87
CA SER A 917 -39.58 -58.37 15.09
C SER A 917 -40.43 -58.58 13.83
N ARG A 918 -40.09 -59.58 13.00
CA ARG A 918 -41.07 -60.20 12.08
C ARG A 918 -41.81 -61.40 12.70
N GLU A 919 -41.48 -61.76 13.95
CA GLU A 919 -42.11 -62.82 14.75
C GLU A 919 -42.75 -62.23 16.03
N GLU A 920 -43.62 -63.00 16.71
CA GLU A 920 -44.31 -62.58 17.94
C GLU A 920 -43.31 -62.07 19.01
N LEU A 921 -43.46 -60.80 19.40
CA LEU A 921 -42.65 -60.18 20.44
C LEU A 921 -42.94 -60.78 21.82
N ASP A 922 -41.90 -61.23 22.52
CA ASP A 922 -41.98 -61.62 23.93
C ASP A 922 -42.21 -60.42 24.85
N GLU A 923 -42.66 -60.69 26.08
CA GLU A 923 -43.04 -59.65 27.03
C GLU A 923 -41.85 -58.79 27.49
N ALA A 924 -40.66 -59.38 27.61
CA ALA A 924 -39.44 -58.66 27.98
C ALA A 924 -39.03 -57.65 26.90
N SER A 925 -39.14 -58.03 25.63
CA SER A 925 -38.87 -57.16 24.48
C SER A 925 -39.89 -56.03 24.39
N ARG A 926 -41.17 -56.32 24.65
CA ARG A 926 -42.24 -55.30 24.72
C ARG A 926 -41.98 -54.26 25.80
N GLU A 927 -41.51 -54.68 26.98
CA GLU A 927 -41.18 -53.77 28.09
C GLU A 927 -40.00 -52.83 27.74
N VAL A 928 -38.97 -53.34 27.06
CA VAL A 928 -37.84 -52.52 26.59
C VAL A 928 -38.28 -51.49 25.55
N LEU A 929 -39.15 -51.87 24.62
CA LEU A 929 -39.70 -50.97 23.60
C LEU A 929 -40.57 -49.87 24.21
N GLU A 930 -41.47 -50.20 25.16
CA GLU A 930 -42.31 -49.20 25.85
C GLU A 930 -41.47 -48.20 26.65
N ARG A 931 -40.40 -48.68 27.32
CA ARG A 931 -39.44 -47.80 28.01
C ARG A 931 -38.74 -46.86 27.03
N ALA A 932 -38.29 -47.38 25.88
CA ALA A 932 -37.65 -46.58 24.84
C ALA A 932 -38.60 -45.53 24.24
N ILE A 933 -39.87 -45.88 23.99
CA ILE A 933 -40.91 -44.95 23.51
C ILE A 933 -41.14 -43.83 24.52
N GLY A 934 -41.22 -44.15 25.82
CA GLY A 934 -41.36 -43.16 26.89
C GLY A 934 -40.19 -42.19 26.95
N THR A 935 -38.95 -42.71 26.88
CA THR A 935 -37.74 -41.87 26.82
C THR A 935 -37.74 -40.99 25.57
N LEU A 936 -38.01 -41.54 24.39
CA LEU A 936 -38.04 -40.77 23.13
C LEU A 936 -39.14 -39.69 23.12
N ALA A 937 -40.24 -39.88 23.84
CA ALA A 937 -41.26 -38.85 24.01
C ALA A 937 -40.71 -37.64 24.77
N THR A 938 -40.06 -37.86 25.93
CA THR A 938 -39.39 -36.79 26.69
C THR A 938 -38.35 -36.06 25.85
N TRP A 939 -37.56 -36.80 25.07
CA TRP A 939 -36.55 -36.22 24.19
C TRP A 939 -37.14 -35.47 23.00
N SER A 940 -38.28 -35.90 22.46
CA SER A 940 -38.99 -35.16 21.41
C SER A 940 -39.49 -33.80 21.92
N ASP A 941 -39.96 -33.74 23.17
CA ASP A 941 -40.40 -32.50 23.81
C ASP A 941 -39.22 -31.57 24.14
N ARG A 942 -38.09 -32.15 24.59
CA ARG A 942 -36.86 -31.39 24.91
C ARG A 942 -36.16 -30.87 23.67
N LEU A 943 -35.94 -31.71 22.67
CA LEU A 943 -35.26 -31.40 21.41
C LEU A 943 -36.28 -30.97 20.34
N ARG A 944 -37.11 -29.99 20.69
CA ARG A 944 -38.20 -29.53 19.82
C ARG A 944 -37.67 -29.09 18.45
N GLY A 945 -38.15 -29.74 17.39
CA GLY A 945 -37.73 -29.50 16.00
C GLY A 945 -36.60 -30.41 15.49
N ALA A 946 -36.09 -31.33 16.30
CA ALA A 946 -35.37 -32.50 15.79
C ALA A 946 -36.40 -33.52 15.24
N SER A 947 -36.15 -34.03 14.05
CA SER A 947 -36.92 -35.09 13.39
C SER A 947 -36.51 -36.50 13.81
N GLY A 948 -35.26 -36.75 14.22
CA GLY A 948 -34.82 -38.12 14.54
C GLY A 948 -35.53 -38.76 15.75
N PRO A 949 -35.61 -38.12 16.94
CA PRO A 949 -36.33 -38.68 18.08
C PRO A 949 -37.79 -39.06 17.78
N PRO A 950 -38.62 -38.20 17.14
CA PRO A 950 -39.98 -38.58 16.80
C PRO A 950 -40.07 -39.62 15.67
N ILE A 951 -39.15 -39.65 14.70
CA ILE A 951 -39.11 -40.70 13.66
C ILE A 951 -38.86 -42.06 14.31
N LEU A 952 -37.81 -42.20 15.13
CA LEU A 952 -37.50 -43.45 15.80
C LEU A 952 -38.65 -43.88 16.73
N ARG A 953 -39.27 -42.93 17.45
CA ARG A 953 -40.45 -43.22 18.29
C ARG A 953 -41.60 -43.78 17.45
N ALA A 954 -41.87 -43.20 16.28
CA ALA A 954 -42.93 -43.66 15.39
C ALA A 954 -42.65 -45.06 14.84
N GLU A 955 -41.39 -45.38 14.51
CA GLU A 955 -40.98 -46.72 14.10
C GLU A 955 -41.22 -47.76 15.21
N LEU A 956 -40.81 -47.46 16.45
CA LEU A 956 -41.03 -48.36 17.60
C LEU A 956 -42.54 -48.52 17.91
N LEU A 957 -43.32 -47.44 17.83
CA LEU A 957 -44.78 -47.49 17.96
C LEU A 957 -45.40 -48.38 16.87
N SER A 958 -44.89 -48.31 15.64
CA SER A 958 -45.36 -49.15 14.54
C SER A 958 -45.05 -50.64 14.77
N VAL A 959 -43.87 -50.96 15.32
CA VAL A 959 -43.50 -52.33 15.72
C VAL A 959 -44.47 -52.89 16.79
N LEU A 960 -44.96 -52.06 17.70
CA LEU A 960 -45.97 -52.43 18.69
C LEU A 960 -47.42 -52.41 18.16
N GLY A 961 -47.63 -52.15 16.86
CA GLY A 961 -48.97 -52.06 16.25
C GLY A 961 -49.74 -50.75 16.53
N ARG A 962 -49.11 -49.75 17.14
CA ARG A 962 -49.71 -48.45 17.52
C ARG A 962 -49.63 -47.43 16.37
N HIS A 963 -50.04 -47.82 15.16
CA HIS A 963 -49.82 -47.04 13.93
C HIS A 963 -50.47 -45.63 13.94
N ALA A 964 -51.68 -45.50 14.49
CA ALA A 964 -52.36 -44.20 14.57
C ALA A 964 -51.64 -43.19 15.48
N GLU A 965 -50.88 -43.68 16.46
CA GLU A 965 -50.03 -42.84 17.29
C GLU A 965 -48.72 -42.51 16.59
N ALA A 966 -48.14 -43.47 15.86
CA ALA A 966 -46.97 -43.25 15.02
C ALA A 966 -47.20 -42.14 13.99
N TYR A 967 -48.33 -42.13 13.26
CA TYR A 967 -48.63 -41.05 12.31
C TYR A 967 -48.77 -39.68 13.00
N ARG A 968 -49.44 -39.60 14.16
CA ARG A 968 -49.56 -38.33 14.91
C ARG A 968 -48.21 -37.77 15.32
N VAL A 969 -47.28 -38.64 15.74
CA VAL A 969 -45.90 -38.24 16.07
C VAL A 969 -45.18 -37.71 14.82
N LEU A 970 -45.33 -38.38 13.68
CA LEU A 970 -44.71 -37.95 12.41
C LEU A 970 -45.34 -36.67 11.84
N ASP A 971 -46.64 -36.43 12.00
CA ASP A 971 -47.31 -35.19 11.61
C ASP A 971 -46.76 -34.00 12.40
N ALA A 972 -46.66 -34.13 13.72
CA ALA A 972 -46.06 -33.11 14.57
C ALA A 972 -44.57 -32.85 14.20
N ALA A 973 -43.81 -33.91 13.92
CA ALA A 973 -42.41 -33.79 13.52
C ALA A 973 -42.24 -33.04 12.19
N ALA A 974 -43.11 -33.29 11.20
CA ALA A 974 -43.04 -32.65 9.88
C ALA A 974 -43.21 -31.12 9.97
N GLU A 975 -44.08 -30.63 10.85
CA GLU A 975 -44.34 -29.19 11.02
C GLU A 975 -43.22 -28.47 11.77
N GLU A 976 -42.54 -29.17 12.68
CA GLU A 976 -41.60 -28.54 13.61
C GLU A 976 -40.13 -28.64 13.21
N ALA A 977 -39.79 -29.56 12.30
CA ALA A 977 -38.40 -29.89 11.97
C ALA A 977 -37.58 -28.71 11.40
N PHE A 978 -36.34 -28.54 11.89
CA PHE A 978 -35.42 -27.52 11.37
C PHE A 978 -34.39 -28.05 10.37
N ALA A 979 -34.08 -29.35 10.39
CA ALA A 979 -33.01 -29.91 9.56
C ALA A 979 -33.42 -29.97 8.08
N PRO A 980 -32.54 -29.58 7.13
CA PRO A 980 -32.77 -29.80 5.71
C PRO A 980 -33.02 -31.28 5.42
N GLY A 981 -34.00 -31.60 4.57
CA GLY A 981 -34.37 -32.99 4.27
C GLY A 981 -35.12 -33.73 5.39
N ALA A 982 -35.45 -33.08 6.51
CA ALA A 982 -36.27 -33.70 7.56
C ALA A 982 -37.65 -34.13 7.07
N GLY A 983 -38.30 -33.33 6.22
CA GLY A 983 -39.60 -33.70 5.63
C GLY A 983 -39.52 -34.97 4.78
N GLU A 984 -38.42 -35.16 4.05
CA GLU A 984 -38.20 -36.39 3.25
C GLU A 984 -38.01 -37.61 4.15
N ARG A 985 -37.22 -37.50 5.22
CA ARG A 985 -37.04 -38.58 6.21
C ARG A 985 -38.32 -38.92 6.96
N VAL A 986 -39.14 -37.92 7.28
CA VAL A 986 -40.47 -38.14 7.88
C VAL A 986 -41.37 -38.91 6.89
N GLU A 987 -41.35 -38.57 5.61
CA GLU A 987 -42.11 -39.30 4.58
C GLU A 987 -41.60 -40.74 4.37
N GLU A 988 -40.28 -40.96 4.42
CA GLU A 988 -39.70 -42.32 4.38
C GLU A 988 -40.17 -43.16 5.57
N ALA A 989 -40.19 -42.60 6.78
CA ALA A 989 -40.75 -43.28 7.95
C ALA A 989 -42.25 -43.61 7.78
N ARG A 990 -43.04 -42.72 7.16
CA ARG A 990 -44.46 -42.99 6.83
C ARG A 990 -44.60 -44.15 5.85
N ILE A 991 -43.73 -44.24 4.85
CA ILE A 991 -43.71 -45.35 3.88
C ILE A 991 -43.42 -46.68 4.58
N HIS A 992 -42.50 -46.71 5.55
CA HIS A 992 -42.23 -47.91 6.33
C HIS A 992 -43.44 -48.35 7.18
N ILE A 993 -44.20 -47.40 7.74
CA ILE A 993 -45.46 -47.71 8.46
C ILE A 993 -46.53 -48.21 7.47
N ASP A 994 -46.59 -47.62 6.26
CA ASP A 994 -47.49 -48.09 5.19
C ASP A 994 -47.17 -49.56 4.81
N PHE A 995 -45.89 -49.94 4.78
CA PHE A 995 -45.49 -51.34 4.59
C PHE A 995 -45.91 -52.25 5.73
N ALA A 996 -45.82 -51.78 6.98
CA ALA A 996 -46.21 -52.56 8.16
C ALA A 996 -47.75 -52.75 8.26
N THR A 997 -48.53 -51.87 7.63
CA THR A 997 -50.00 -51.89 7.64
C THR A 997 -50.61 -52.47 6.35
N ASP A 998 -49.77 -53.04 5.47
CA ASP A 998 -50.13 -53.55 4.15
C ASP A 998 -50.82 -52.50 3.22
N ASP A 999 -50.71 -51.19 3.51
CA ASP A 999 -51.26 -50.11 2.68
C ASP A 999 -50.26 -49.68 1.59
N PHE A 1000 -49.90 -50.64 0.73
CA PHE A 1000 -48.89 -50.43 -0.31
C PHE A 1000 -49.34 -49.42 -1.39
N ALA A 1001 -50.64 -49.21 -1.56
CA ALA A 1001 -51.16 -48.18 -2.47
C ALA A 1001 -50.78 -46.77 -2.00
N ARG A 1002 -50.96 -46.51 -0.70
CA ARG A 1002 -50.53 -45.26 -0.07
C ARG A 1002 -49.01 -45.12 -0.10
N ALA A 1003 -48.27 -46.21 0.16
CA ALA A 1003 -46.81 -46.23 0.06
C ALA A 1003 -46.31 -45.81 -1.35
N VAL A 1004 -46.87 -46.39 -2.42
CA VAL A 1004 -46.53 -46.02 -3.80
C VAL A 1004 -46.80 -44.54 -4.07
N SER A 1005 -47.93 -44.02 -3.61
CA SER A 1005 -48.26 -42.59 -3.76
C SER A 1005 -47.24 -41.68 -3.07
N ARG A 1006 -46.78 -42.04 -1.87
CA ARG A 1006 -45.76 -41.27 -1.13
C ARG A 1006 -44.38 -41.34 -1.79
N VAL A 1007 -43.96 -42.53 -2.22
CA VAL A 1007 -42.68 -42.70 -2.92
C VAL A 1007 -42.64 -41.89 -4.22
N ARG A 1008 -43.75 -41.83 -4.97
CA ARG A 1008 -43.87 -40.93 -6.14
C ARG A 1008 -43.65 -39.45 -5.78
N GLY A 1009 -44.19 -39.01 -4.64
CA GLY A 1009 -43.95 -37.67 -4.12
C GLY A 1009 -42.46 -37.41 -3.84
N LEU A 1010 -41.77 -38.37 -3.22
CA LEU A 1010 -40.32 -38.28 -2.96
C LEU A 1010 -39.51 -38.27 -4.26
N LEU A 1011 -39.86 -39.11 -5.23
CA LEU A 1011 -39.19 -39.15 -6.53
C LEU A 1011 -39.37 -37.85 -7.32
N ALA A 1012 -40.53 -37.19 -7.20
CA ALA A 1012 -40.77 -35.89 -7.81
C ALA A 1012 -39.93 -34.77 -7.16
N ALA A 1013 -39.63 -34.88 -5.86
CA ALA A 1013 -38.77 -33.93 -5.13
C ALA A 1013 -37.27 -34.16 -5.42
N GLY A 1014 -36.87 -35.41 -5.66
CA GLY A 1014 -35.51 -35.78 -6.04
C GLY A 1014 -35.36 -37.28 -6.26
N GLU A 1015 -34.76 -37.67 -7.37
CA GLU A 1015 -34.59 -39.07 -7.74
C GLU A 1015 -33.27 -39.64 -7.21
N THR A 1016 -33.33 -40.72 -6.41
CA THR A 1016 -32.17 -41.45 -5.91
C THR A 1016 -32.38 -42.95 -6.06
N ASP A 1017 -31.29 -43.73 -6.13
CA ASP A 1017 -31.38 -45.20 -6.27
C ASP A 1017 -32.13 -45.85 -5.09
N ASP A 1018 -32.02 -45.29 -3.88
CA ASP A 1018 -32.78 -45.77 -2.72
C ASP A 1018 -34.28 -45.53 -2.85
N ARG A 1019 -34.70 -44.37 -3.38
CA ARG A 1019 -36.11 -44.08 -3.66
C ARG A 1019 -36.66 -44.97 -4.77
N ARG A 1020 -35.86 -45.30 -5.79
CA ARG A 1020 -36.24 -46.28 -6.82
C ARG A 1020 -36.44 -47.68 -6.20
N ARG A 1021 -35.52 -48.10 -5.31
CA ARG A 1021 -35.62 -49.37 -4.56
C ARG A 1021 -36.86 -49.39 -3.65
N LEU A 1022 -37.19 -48.28 -2.99
CA LEU A 1022 -38.40 -48.15 -2.18
C LEU A 1022 -39.67 -48.33 -3.02
N LEU A 1023 -39.71 -47.73 -4.23
CA LEU A 1023 -40.85 -47.88 -5.14
C LEU A 1023 -41.02 -49.33 -5.59
N ALA A 1024 -39.93 -49.98 -5.98
CA ALA A 1024 -39.94 -51.40 -6.36
C ALA A 1024 -40.42 -52.29 -5.20
N THR A 1025 -39.97 -52.00 -3.97
CA THR A 1025 -40.40 -52.71 -2.75
C THR A 1025 -41.89 -52.52 -2.47
N ALA A 1026 -42.40 -51.29 -2.61
CA ALA A 1026 -43.81 -50.98 -2.43
C ALA A 1026 -44.70 -51.77 -3.42
N TYR A 1027 -44.34 -51.78 -4.71
CA TYR A 1027 -45.07 -52.57 -5.71
C TYR A 1027 -44.98 -54.07 -5.47
N ARG A 1028 -43.82 -54.60 -5.07
CA ARG A 1028 -43.67 -56.03 -4.73
C ARG A 1028 -44.59 -56.42 -3.58
N GLY A 1029 -44.66 -55.60 -2.53
CA GLY A 1029 -45.59 -55.78 -1.42
C GLY A 1029 -47.05 -55.78 -1.88
N TRP A 1030 -47.45 -54.76 -2.65
CA TRP A 1030 -48.83 -54.63 -3.16
C TRP A 1030 -49.27 -55.84 -3.99
N ILE A 1031 -48.39 -56.37 -4.84
CA ILE A 1031 -48.67 -57.56 -5.66
C ILE A 1031 -48.93 -58.81 -4.81
N ASN A 1032 -48.31 -58.91 -3.64
CA ASN A 1032 -48.41 -60.07 -2.77
C ASN A 1032 -49.62 -60.02 -1.82
N VAL A 1033 -50.18 -58.83 -1.59
CA VAL A 1033 -51.43 -58.64 -0.82
C VAL A 1033 -52.66 -58.95 -1.68
N ALA A 1034 -53.79 -59.30 -1.03
CA ALA A 1034 -55.03 -59.73 -1.68
C ALA A 1034 -55.57 -58.70 -2.72
N PRO A 1035 -56.22 -59.16 -3.81
CA PRO A 1035 -56.65 -58.30 -4.92
C PRO A 1035 -57.68 -57.23 -4.51
N PRO A 1036 -57.72 -56.08 -5.22
CA PRO A 1036 -57.00 -55.79 -6.48
C PRO A 1036 -55.56 -55.32 -6.25
N GLY A 1037 -54.61 -55.99 -6.92
CA GLY A 1037 -53.21 -55.56 -6.99
C GLY A 1037 -53.01 -54.33 -7.91
N PRO A 1038 -51.77 -53.83 -8.03
CA PRO A 1038 -51.47 -52.59 -8.77
C PRO A 1038 -51.77 -52.70 -10.27
N ASP A 1039 -52.04 -51.55 -10.92
CA ASP A 1039 -52.20 -51.51 -12.36
C ASP A 1039 -50.85 -51.66 -13.09
N PRO A 1040 -50.69 -52.65 -13.99
CA PRO A 1040 -49.47 -52.77 -14.79
C PRO A 1040 -49.12 -51.51 -15.58
N ALA A 1041 -50.10 -50.71 -16.02
CA ALA A 1041 -49.85 -49.46 -16.73
C ALA A 1041 -49.17 -48.41 -15.85
N ASP A 1042 -49.48 -48.40 -14.55
CA ASP A 1042 -48.87 -47.49 -13.58
C ASP A 1042 -47.41 -47.87 -13.29
N ILE A 1043 -47.12 -49.18 -13.17
CA ILE A 1043 -45.75 -49.69 -13.04
C ILE A 1043 -44.93 -49.36 -14.29
N ALA A 1044 -45.51 -49.56 -15.49
CA ALA A 1044 -44.83 -49.25 -16.74
C ALA A 1044 -44.48 -47.75 -16.82
N ARG A 1045 -45.41 -46.87 -16.40
CA ARG A 1045 -45.21 -45.43 -16.39
C ARG A 1045 -44.13 -45.00 -15.42
N ASP A 1046 -44.17 -45.49 -14.18
CA ASP A 1046 -43.24 -45.07 -13.13
C ASP A 1046 -41.80 -45.50 -13.40
N PHE A 1047 -41.60 -46.65 -14.06
CA PHE A 1047 -40.27 -47.16 -14.43
C PHE A 1047 -39.88 -46.84 -15.88
N ALA A 1048 -40.66 -46.02 -16.61
CA ALA A 1048 -40.41 -45.74 -18.03
C ALA A 1048 -39.10 -44.98 -18.26
N SER A 1049 -38.78 -44.04 -17.37
CA SER A 1049 -37.61 -43.16 -17.47
C SER A 1049 -36.29 -43.82 -17.10
N TRP A 1050 -36.31 -45.00 -16.46
CA TRP A 1050 -35.10 -45.64 -15.92
C TRP A 1050 -34.62 -46.76 -16.84
N SER A 1051 -33.41 -46.61 -17.38
CA SER A 1051 -32.78 -47.56 -18.30
C SER A 1051 -31.64 -48.35 -17.67
N ASP A 1052 -31.34 -48.15 -16.39
CA ASP A 1052 -30.30 -48.91 -15.73
C ASP A 1052 -30.69 -50.40 -15.60
N PRO A 1053 -29.72 -51.33 -15.61
CA PRO A 1053 -30.02 -52.77 -15.62
C PRO A 1053 -30.87 -53.26 -14.44
N GLN A 1054 -30.77 -52.64 -13.27
CA GLN A 1054 -31.54 -53.05 -12.08
C GLN A 1054 -32.99 -52.60 -12.22
N SER A 1055 -33.25 -51.34 -12.56
CA SER A 1055 -34.61 -50.80 -12.75
C SER A 1055 -35.35 -51.48 -13.89
N VAL A 1056 -34.67 -51.82 -15.00
CA VAL A 1056 -35.26 -52.57 -16.11
C VAL A 1056 -35.68 -53.97 -15.67
N ARG A 1057 -34.85 -54.64 -14.85
CA ARG A 1057 -35.18 -55.95 -14.27
C ARG A 1057 -36.36 -55.88 -13.30
N ASP A 1058 -36.35 -54.89 -12.39
CA ASP A 1058 -37.44 -54.65 -11.46
C ASP A 1058 -38.75 -54.38 -12.21
N ARG A 1059 -38.73 -53.54 -13.25
CA ARG A 1059 -39.88 -53.27 -14.13
C ARG A 1059 -40.40 -54.55 -14.78
N ARG A 1060 -39.54 -55.33 -15.43
CA ARG A 1060 -39.91 -56.59 -16.11
C ARG A 1060 -40.57 -57.59 -15.16
N PHE A 1061 -39.98 -57.76 -13.98
CA PHE A 1061 -40.49 -58.63 -12.93
C PHE A 1061 -41.86 -58.15 -12.42
N LEU A 1062 -41.97 -56.88 -12.05
CA LEU A 1062 -43.18 -56.26 -11.50
C LEU A 1062 -44.34 -56.31 -12.49
N LEU A 1063 -44.12 -55.98 -13.77
CA LEU A 1063 -45.15 -56.01 -14.82
C LEU A 1063 -45.72 -57.42 -15.04
N ALA A 1064 -44.86 -58.43 -15.15
CA ALA A 1064 -45.29 -59.82 -15.33
C ALA A 1064 -46.10 -60.31 -14.11
N ARG A 1065 -45.63 -59.99 -12.90
CA ARG A 1065 -46.28 -60.42 -11.64
C ARG A 1065 -47.59 -59.68 -11.38
N ALA A 1066 -47.66 -58.37 -11.60
CA ALA A 1066 -48.89 -57.59 -11.43
C ALA A 1066 -49.97 -58.02 -12.43
N THR A 1067 -49.59 -58.25 -13.70
CA THR A 1067 -50.51 -58.75 -14.74
C THR A 1067 -51.06 -60.12 -14.36
N LEU A 1068 -50.21 -61.02 -13.86
CA LEU A 1068 -50.65 -62.34 -13.40
C LEU A 1068 -51.57 -62.26 -12.17
N ALA A 1069 -51.25 -61.41 -11.19
CA ALA A 1069 -52.04 -61.24 -9.98
C ALA A 1069 -53.48 -60.78 -10.27
N ARG A 1070 -53.69 -59.95 -11.30
CA ARG A 1070 -55.03 -59.53 -11.76
C ARG A 1070 -55.79 -60.61 -12.53
N LEU A 1071 -55.11 -61.67 -12.98
CA LEU A 1071 -55.68 -62.78 -13.74
C LEU A 1071 -55.81 -64.08 -12.92
N LYS A 1072 -55.72 -63.99 -11.58
CA LYS A 1072 -55.67 -65.15 -10.65
C LYS A 1072 -56.86 -66.13 -10.76
N SER A 1073 -57.96 -65.74 -11.42
CA SER A 1073 -59.16 -66.56 -11.70
C SER A 1073 -59.50 -66.67 -13.19
N ALA A 1074 -58.63 -66.21 -14.09
CA ALA A 1074 -58.84 -66.23 -15.53
C ALA A 1074 -58.39 -67.56 -16.14
N SER A 1075 -59.00 -67.96 -17.27
CA SER A 1075 -58.57 -69.13 -18.03
C SER A 1075 -57.10 -69.01 -18.49
N GLY A 1076 -56.41 -70.13 -18.65
CA GLY A 1076 -55.03 -70.13 -19.18
C GLY A 1076 -54.88 -69.38 -20.51
N ALA A 1077 -55.93 -69.35 -21.34
CA ALA A 1077 -55.95 -68.59 -22.60
C ALA A 1077 -55.85 -67.07 -22.39
N ALA A 1078 -56.51 -66.55 -21.35
CA ALA A 1078 -56.44 -65.14 -20.98
C ALA A 1078 -55.06 -64.77 -20.43
N VAL A 1079 -54.45 -65.66 -19.64
CA VAL A 1079 -53.07 -65.49 -19.14
C VAL A 1079 -52.07 -65.50 -20.29
N THR A 1080 -52.19 -66.43 -21.23
CA THR A 1080 -51.33 -66.48 -22.43
C THR A 1080 -51.46 -65.20 -23.25
N ALA A 1081 -52.68 -64.76 -23.57
CA ALA A 1081 -52.87 -63.53 -24.35
C ALA A 1081 -52.29 -62.29 -23.66
N ALA A 1082 -52.35 -62.21 -22.32
CA ALA A 1082 -51.78 -61.10 -21.57
C ALA A 1082 -50.24 -61.14 -21.55
N MET A 1083 -49.63 -62.31 -21.35
CA MET A 1083 -48.17 -62.45 -21.37
C MET A 1083 -47.59 -62.27 -22.78
N GLU A 1084 -48.30 -62.71 -23.83
CA GLU A 1084 -47.89 -62.49 -25.23
C GLU A 1084 -47.85 -61.00 -25.58
N ARG A 1085 -48.78 -60.19 -25.06
CA ARG A 1085 -48.72 -58.73 -25.20
C ARG A 1085 -47.49 -58.14 -24.52
N LEU A 1086 -47.20 -58.55 -23.28
CA LEU A 1086 -46.00 -58.09 -22.56
C LEU A 1086 -44.70 -58.46 -23.31
N LEU A 1087 -44.65 -59.62 -23.94
CA LEU A 1087 -43.50 -60.07 -24.73
C LEU A 1087 -43.43 -59.42 -26.11
N ALA A 1088 -44.55 -58.99 -26.68
CA ALA A 1088 -44.56 -58.19 -27.89
C ALA A 1088 -43.95 -56.80 -27.63
N ASP A 1089 -44.27 -56.21 -26.47
CA ASP A 1089 -43.74 -54.92 -26.04
C ASP A 1089 -42.29 -55.00 -25.54
N ASP A 1090 -41.91 -56.11 -24.89
CA ASP A 1090 -40.56 -56.37 -24.39
C ASP A 1090 -40.16 -57.85 -24.59
N PRO A 1091 -39.60 -58.21 -25.76
CA PRO A 1091 -39.21 -59.59 -26.07
C PRO A 1091 -38.18 -60.19 -25.12
N GLY A 1092 -37.42 -59.34 -24.41
CA GLY A 1092 -36.42 -59.76 -23.43
C GLY A 1092 -36.99 -60.06 -22.03
N ASN A 1093 -38.31 -59.97 -21.81
CA ASN A 1093 -38.92 -60.22 -20.51
C ASN A 1093 -39.03 -61.73 -20.21
N ARG A 1094 -37.93 -62.31 -19.73
CA ARG A 1094 -37.87 -63.72 -19.33
C ARG A 1094 -38.85 -64.09 -18.23
N VAL A 1095 -39.21 -63.14 -17.35
CA VAL A 1095 -40.22 -63.40 -16.32
C VAL A 1095 -41.59 -63.64 -16.97
N ALA A 1096 -41.98 -62.79 -17.94
CA ALA A 1096 -43.23 -62.97 -18.69
C ALA A 1096 -43.23 -64.26 -19.52
N GLU A 1097 -42.11 -64.62 -20.17
CA GLU A 1097 -41.99 -65.89 -20.92
C GLU A 1097 -42.19 -67.09 -19.99
N PHE A 1098 -41.55 -67.07 -18.81
CA PHE A 1098 -41.74 -68.13 -17.81
C PHE A 1098 -43.19 -68.22 -17.33
N GLN A 1099 -43.86 -67.09 -17.06
CA GLN A 1099 -45.27 -67.10 -16.66
C GLN A 1099 -46.22 -67.53 -17.79
N LEU A 1100 -45.92 -67.17 -19.04
CA LEU A 1100 -46.67 -67.61 -20.23
C LEU A 1100 -46.64 -69.13 -20.33
N ILE A 1101 -45.46 -69.73 -20.19
CA ILE A 1101 -45.28 -71.18 -20.25
C ILE A 1101 -45.99 -71.83 -19.06
N GLY A 1102 -45.64 -71.43 -17.83
CA GLY A 1102 -46.07 -72.12 -16.61
C GLY A 1102 -47.52 -71.90 -16.20
N ASN A 1103 -48.05 -70.67 -16.33
CA ASN A 1103 -49.40 -70.31 -15.88
C ASN A 1103 -50.38 -70.05 -17.04
N GLY A 1104 -49.89 -69.87 -18.26
CA GLY A 1104 -50.72 -69.75 -19.46
C GLY A 1104 -50.91 -71.08 -20.18
N LEU A 1105 -49.87 -71.55 -20.87
CA LEU A 1105 -49.94 -72.72 -21.75
C LEU A 1105 -50.18 -74.02 -20.97
N VAL A 1106 -49.52 -74.24 -19.85
CA VAL A 1106 -49.76 -75.43 -19.01
C VAL A 1106 -51.19 -75.47 -18.49
N ALA A 1107 -51.72 -74.35 -18.01
CA ALA A 1107 -53.11 -74.26 -17.56
C ALA A 1107 -54.09 -74.55 -18.72
N GLN A 1108 -53.84 -74.04 -19.93
CA GLN A 1108 -54.63 -74.38 -21.11
C GLN A 1108 -54.55 -75.87 -21.47
N ILE A 1109 -53.37 -76.49 -21.35
CA ILE A 1109 -53.22 -77.93 -21.59
C ILE A 1109 -54.06 -78.71 -20.58
N GLU A 1110 -54.05 -78.33 -19.30
CA GLU A 1110 -54.85 -78.97 -18.26
C GLU A 1110 -56.36 -78.76 -18.45
N GLU A 1111 -56.80 -77.54 -18.77
CA GLU A 1111 -58.19 -77.23 -19.11
C GLU A 1111 -58.66 -78.06 -20.33
N LEU A 1112 -57.84 -78.14 -21.38
CA LEU A 1112 -58.16 -78.93 -22.57
C LEU A 1112 -58.12 -80.43 -22.29
N ARG A 1113 -57.25 -80.93 -21.40
CA ARG A 1113 -57.26 -82.33 -20.94
C ARG A 1113 -58.56 -82.65 -20.22
N LEU A 1114 -59.03 -81.75 -19.37
CA LEU A 1114 -60.29 -81.90 -18.66
C LEU A 1114 -61.47 -81.94 -19.64
N ARG A 1115 -61.56 -80.96 -20.54
CA ARG A 1115 -62.60 -80.91 -21.59
C ARG A 1115 -62.56 -82.12 -22.54
N GLU A 1116 -61.37 -82.61 -22.88
CA GLU A 1116 -61.20 -83.84 -23.68
C GLU A 1116 -61.78 -85.07 -22.98
N ARG A 1117 -61.61 -85.18 -21.65
CA ARG A 1117 -62.18 -86.28 -20.85
C ARG A 1117 -63.71 -86.19 -20.75
N GLU A 1118 -64.25 -84.98 -20.74
CA GLU A 1118 -65.68 -84.71 -20.61
C GLU A 1118 -66.45 -84.75 -21.95
N SER A 1119 -65.75 -84.70 -23.09
CA SER A 1119 -66.35 -84.66 -24.43
C SER A 1119 -66.36 -86.03 -25.13
N LEU A 1120 -67.29 -86.22 -26.08
CA LEU A 1120 -67.38 -87.45 -26.92
C LEU A 1120 -67.37 -87.11 -28.42
N GLY A 1121 -66.92 -88.06 -29.25
CA GLY A 1121 -67.01 -87.95 -30.70
C GLY A 1121 -66.16 -86.81 -31.32
N PRO A 1122 -66.69 -86.03 -32.28
CA PRO A 1122 -65.94 -84.99 -33.00
C PRO A 1122 -65.37 -83.87 -32.11
N GLU A 1123 -66.06 -83.52 -31.02
CA GLU A 1123 -65.60 -82.46 -30.10
C GLU A 1123 -64.38 -82.89 -29.27
N ARG A 1124 -64.35 -84.15 -28.81
CA ARG A 1124 -63.17 -84.72 -28.16
C ARG A 1124 -61.94 -84.68 -29.07
N ARG A 1125 -62.11 -84.97 -30.37
CA ARG A 1125 -61.02 -84.89 -31.36
C ARG A 1125 -60.53 -83.44 -31.55
N ARG A 1126 -61.44 -82.46 -31.59
CA ARG A 1126 -61.07 -81.03 -31.63
C ARG A 1126 -60.30 -80.59 -30.39
N HIS A 1127 -60.72 -81.00 -29.19
CA HIS A 1127 -59.99 -80.69 -27.95
C HIS A 1127 -58.62 -81.38 -27.88
N PHE A 1128 -58.51 -82.63 -28.35
CA PHE A 1128 -57.23 -83.33 -28.48
C PHE A 1128 -56.27 -82.63 -29.45
N GLU A 1129 -56.75 -82.25 -30.64
CA GLU A 1129 -55.95 -81.53 -31.64
C GLU A 1129 -55.51 -80.16 -31.10
N ALA A 1130 -56.42 -79.39 -30.50
CA ALA A 1130 -56.09 -78.12 -29.85
C ALA A 1130 -55.07 -78.30 -28.70
N ARG A 1131 -55.25 -79.30 -27.85
CA ARG A 1131 -54.31 -79.61 -26.76
C ARG A 1131 -52.94 -79.96 -27.30
N ARG A 1132 -52.86 -80.76 -28.37
CA ARG A 1132 -51.60 -81.13 -29.02
C ARG A 1132 -50.89 -79.89 -29.54
N THR A 1133 -51.60 -79.00 -30.24
CA THR A 1133 -51.04 -77.73 -30.72
C THR A 1133 -50.47 -76.87 -29.59
N ILE A 1134 -51.22 -76.69 -28.49
CA ILE A 1134 -50.76 -75.91 -27.34
C ILE A 1134 -49.59 -76.61 -26.61
N SER A 1135 -49.58 -77.95 -26.57
CA SER A 1135 -48.47 -78.73 -25.99
C SER A 1135 -47.19 -78.62 -26.83
N ASP A 1136 -47.31 -78.66 -28.15
CA ASP A 1136 -46.19 -78.44 -29.08
C ASP A 1136 -45.66 -77.00 -28.95
N GLN A 1137 -46.54 -76.00 -28.86
CA GLN A 1137 -46.17 -74.60 -28.62
C GLN A 1137 -45.46 -74.43 -27.26
N CYS A 1138 -45.98 -75.04 -26.19
CA CYS A 1138 -45.37 -75.01 -24.87
C CYS A 1138 -43.98 -75.67 -24.87
N ARG A 1139 -43.82 -76.78 -25.57
CA ARG A 1139 -42.52 -77.47 -25.73
C ARG A 1139 -41.50 -76.58 -26.43
N THR A 1140 -41.87 -76.00 -27.58
CA THR A 1140 -40.96 -75.13 -28.36
C THR A 1140 -40.51 -73.92 -27.55
N ARG A 1141 -41.42 -73.28 -26.80
CA ARG A 1141 -41.07 -72.14 -25.93
C ARG A 1141 -40.22 -72.56 -24.73
N CYS A 1142 -40.46 -73.72 -24.11
CA CYS A 1142 -39.57 -74.26 -23.08
C CYS A 1142 -38.14 -74.50 -23.61
N GLU A 1143 -38.01 -75.09 -24.79
CA GLU A 1143 -36.70 -75.36 -25.41
C GLU A 1143 -35.96 -74.06 -25.73
N ALA A 1144 -36.66 -73.06 -26.27
CA ALA A 1144 -36.11 -71.73 -26.51
C ALA A 1144 -35.63 -71.06 -25.20
N TYR A 1145 -36.46 -71.06 -24.16
CA TYR A 1145 -36.11 -70.48 -22.85
C TYR A 1145 -34.87 -71.12 -22.21
N LEU A 1146 -34.74 -72.46 -22.31
CA LEU A 1146 -33.64 -73.20 -21.72
C LEU A 1146 -32.32 -73.08 -22.51
N ALA A 1147 -32.41 -72.78 -23.81
CA ALA A 1147 -31.25 -72.59 -24.68
C ALA A 1147 -30.51 -71.27 -24.38
N GLU A 1148 -31.21 -70.26 -23.85
CA GLU A 1148 -30.61 -68.99 -23.48
C GLU A 1148 -29.86 -69.08 -22.13
N PRO A 1149 -28.65 -68.50 -22.00
CA PRO A 1149 -27.90 -68.48 -20.76
C PRO A 1149 -28.65 -67.72 -19.66
N ASP A 1150 -28.57 -68.16 -18.41
CA ASP A 1150 -29.23 -67.46 -17.30
C ASP A 1150 -28.64 -66.06 -17.08
N ASP A 1151 -29.48 -65.13 -16.66
CA ASP A 1151 -29.02 -63.85 -16.12
C ASP A 1151 -28.32 -64.12 -14.78
N PRO A 1152 -26.99 -63.87 -14.66
CA PRO A 1152 -26.23 -64.19 -13.45
C PRO A 1152 -26.73 -63.43 -12.21
N ASP A 1153 -27.46 -62.33 -12.41
CA ASP A 1153 -27.94 -61.47 -11.34
C ASP A 1153 -29.43 -61.69 -11.01
N ASP A 1154 -30.09 -62.71 -11.59
CA ASP A 1154 -31.46 -63.09 -11.23
C ASP A 1154 -31.47 -64.31 -10.29
N PRO A 1155 -31.80 -64.13 -8.99
CA PRO A 1155 -31.70 -65.19 -7.99
C PRO A 1155 -32.70 -66.33 -8.19
N LEU A 1156 -33.73 -66.15 -9.03
CA LEU A 1156 -34.74 -67.17 -9.33
C LEU A 1156 -34.51 -67.83 -10.70
N ALA A 1157 -33.43 -67.49 -11.42
CA ALA A 1157 -33.12 -68.09 -12.72
C ALA A 1157 -32.94 -69.61 -12.64
N ALA A 1158 -32.17 -70.09 -11.67
CA ALA A 1158 -31.91 -71.51 -11.47
C ALA A 1158 -33.20 -72.30 -11.15
N ASP A 1159 -34.06 -71.78 -10.27
CA ASP A 1159 -35.32 -72.40 -9.90
C ASP A 1159 -36.28 -72.48 -11.09
N ARG A 1160 -36.40 -71.40 -11.87
CA ARG A 1160 -37.22 -71.38 -13.08
C ARG A 1160 -36.71 -72.35 -14.14
N ARG A 1161 -35.39 -72.41 -14.35
CA ARG A 1161 -34.74 -73.36 -15.27
C ARG A 1161 -35.04 -74.80 -14.87
N LYS A 1162 -34.93 -75.13 -13.58
CA LYS A 1162 -35.28 -76.45 -13.05
C LYS A 1162 -36.75 -76.78 -13.30
N ALA A 1163 -37.67 -75.87 -12.96
CA ALA A 1163 -39.11 -76.05 -13.16
C ALA A 1163 -39.47 -76.28 -14.64
N LEU A 1164 -38.86 -75.54 -15.57
CA LEU A 1164 -39.07 -75.71 -17.00
C LEU A 1164 -38.41 -76.99 -17.57
N THR A 1165 -37.28 -77.43 -17.02
CA THR A 1165 -36.64 -78.69 -17.40
C THR A 1165 -37.53 -79.88 -17.05
N ASP A 1166 -38.09 -79.87 -15.84
CA ASP A 1166 -39.04 -80.89 -15.37
C ASP A 1166 -40.34 -80.87 -16.20
N LEU A 1167 -40.84 -79.68 -16.55
CA LEU A 1167 -41.98 -79.51 -17.45
C LEU A 1167 -41.71 -80.05 -18.85
N LEU A 1168 -40.55 -79.73 -19.45
CA LEU A 1168 -40.15 -80.22 -20.76
C LEU A 1168 -40.05 -81.74 -20.79
N GLY A 1169 -39.50 -82.34 -19.72
CA GLY A 1169 -39.48 -83.79 -19.54
C GLY A 1169 -40.89 -84.39 -19.46
N ARG A 1170 -41.85 -83.70 -18.84
CA ARG A 1170 -43.27 -84.11 -18.80
C ARG A 1170 -44.00 -83.92 -20.13
N LEU A 1171 -43.62 -82.94 -20.96
CA LEU A 1171 -44.22 -82.70 -22.29
C LEU A 1171 -43.69 -83.66 -23.36
N ARG A 1172 -42.47 -84.18 -23.19
CA ARG A 1172 -41.86 -85.18 -24.09
C ARG A 1172 -42.39 -86.60 -23.87
N ARG A 1173 -42.83 -86.89 -22.64
CA ARG A 1173 -43.57 -88.11 -22.30
C ARG A 1173 -45.03 -87.96 -22.67
#